data_AF-A0A9X5UH42-F1
#
_entry.id   AF-A0A9X5UH42-F1
#
_cell.length_a   1.000
_cell.length_b   1.000
_cell.length_c   1.000
_cell.angle_alpha   90.00
_cell.angle_beta   90.00
_cell.angle_gamma   90.00
#
_symmetry.space_group_name_H-M   'P 1'
#
loop_
_entity.id
_entity.type
_entity.pdbx_description
1 polymer ?
#
loop_
_entity_poly.entity_id
_entity_poly.type
_entity_poly.pdbx_seq_one_letter_code
_entity_poly.pdbx_strand_id
1 'polypeptide(L)'
;MTAMPGGAFADEPVPPAESAGPGLAGDQLRVDPNAYPLCIQVPAGWWRIFPLVSGGEATREYVAQLVTDPVGPRWGGRPAFMTRQPTLWRLEEALGWALPLAGHVTLQAAAPWATTGRQRARPPAAASSTVLPPAASVSLPEAGSRSDCRPWRASLVLRAHHAPATYGRLRHGEGPTRRWDHGPTSVEIVRAGPVPTTVGGGGYLLSYRVSHRGEVVFAGDDAPLAPGWQPYSTEVIRAVVTTVTTVTTGHPSGRPSDRQRQFLTAHGPALAAAARPMSHPYPPGTRIAAVVDADGAYTTGTVLATAAADRDGDRLDYLWRPDVADLPGHPWRHHPRLALRASVREVTATLDTADANTDTPDGEDAVMATGAVVATLDDPRFAVGTVLRTFAGDGPTPCYEIQPHDAPSGPVLLGATDVTPLAGTAWRTTTDLLLARAVADLDLRPFELIIAVRDYALAAEGPHGPHLAVVSELDTVDTALDPTGRVDPVDVPPLPGQPAAPTPGVIPISASGGVCRLAHPTHGLITVDEHALAAALAARPDQLAAILERHPWLPAGPHPPLVAAYLAAKHAPAALDALTHPPHPTGPGPDSPATGPPDTPGRTLTALPGGATPTDTSAGYTPQIRGPEQASPADGIEPPGCGGL
;
A
#
# COMPACT_ATOMS: atom_id res chain seq x y z
N MET A 1 -15.76 1.08 -35.50
CA MET A 1 -16.83 1.70 -34.70
C MET A 1 -17.19 0.69 -33.62
N THR A 2 -16.40 0.67 -32.55
CA THR A 2 -16.55 -0.25 -31.44
C THR A 2 -17.09 0.61 -30.30
N ALA A 3 -18.30 0.32 -29.84
CA ALA A 3 -18.89 1.01 -28.71
C ALA A 3 -17.96 0.83 -27.50
N MET A 4 -17.57 1.93 -26.87
CA MET A 4 -16.96 1.90 -25.55
C MET A 4 -17.89 1.09 -24.62
N PRO A 5 -17.38 0.21 -23.75
CA PRO A 5 -18.17 -0.25 -22.63
C PRO A 5 -18.45 1.00 -21.80
N GLY A 6 -19.70 1.49 -21.85
CA GLY A 6 -20.21 2.36 -20.81
C GLY A 6 -20.12 1.54 -19.53
N GLY A 7 -19.11 1.82 -18.71
CA GLY A 7 -18.99 1.28 -17.37
C GLY A 7 -20.24 1.70 -16.59
N ALA A 8 -21.29 0.89 -16.70
CA ALA A 8 -22.33 0.83 -15.71
C ALA A 8 -21.60 0.33 -14.46
N PHE A 9 -21.39 1.24 -13.50
CA PHE A 9 -21.06 0.88 -12.14
C PHE A 9 -22.17 -0.06 -11.68
N ALA A 10 -21.91 -1.37 -11.75
CA ALA A 10 -22.83 -2.34 -11.21
C ALA A 10 -22.80 -2.14 -9.70
N ASP A 11 -23.86 -1.54 -9.17
CA ASP A 11 -24.23 -1.60 -7.76
C ASP A 11 -24.53 -3.08 -7.44
N GLU A 12 -23.50 -3.92 -7.33
CA GLU A 12 -23.65 -5.23 -6.74
C GLU A 12 -23.66 -5.03 -5.22
N PRO A 13 -24.71 -5.47 -4.50
CA PRO A 13 -24.79 -5.29 -3.07
C PRO A 13 -23.78 -6.21 -2.39
N VAL A 14 -22.62 -5.65 -2.05
CA VAL A 14 -21.67 -6.31 -1.14
C VAL A 14 -22.35 -6.45 0.23
N PRO A 15 -22.44 -7.66 0.81
CA PRO A 15 -23.01 -7.84 2.14
C PRO A 15 -22.20 -7.02 3.16
N PRO A 16 -22.84 -6.45 4.19
CA PRO A 16 -22.15 -5.62 5.16
C PRO A 16 -21.07 -6.44 5.86
N ALA A 17 -19.80 -6.04 5.70
CA ALA A 17 -18.72 -6.52 6.54
C ALA A 17 -19.08 -6.23 8.00
N GLU A 18 -19.17 -7.26 8.83
CA GLU A 18 -19.30 -7.13 10.28
C GLU A 18 -17.99 -6.53 10.83
N SER A 19 -17.86 -5.21 10.72
CA SER A 19 -16.73 -4.47 11.25
C SER A 19 -17.02 -4.11 12.70
N ALA A 20 -16.14 -4.56 13.60
CA ALA A 20 -16.14 -4.32 15.04
C ALA A 20 -15.83 -2.84 15.39
N GLY A 21 -16.68 -1.92 14.92
CA GLY A 21 -16.70 -0.52 15.34
C GLY A 21 -17.71 -0.28 16.48
N PRO A 22 -17.55 0.80 17.27
CA PRO A 22 -18.47 1.13 18.35
C PRO A 22 -19.90 1.27 17.80
N GLY A 23 -20.82 0.46 18.32
CA GLY A 23 -22.15 0.20 17.78
C GLY A 23 -23.04 1.44 17.67
N LEU A 24 -22.95 2.13 16.53
CA LEU A 24 -23.97 3.07 16.08
C LEU A 24 -25.09 2.24 15.44
N ALA A 25 -26.30 2.31 15.99
CA ALA A 25 -27.47 1.66 15.40
C ALA A 25 -27.67 2.10 13.95
N GLY A 26 -28.10 1.22 13.05
CA GLY A 26 -28.18 1.50 11.60
C GLY A 26 -28.97 2.77 11.21
N ASP A 27 -29.92 3.21 12.03
CA ASP A 27 -30.65 4.46 11.83
C ASP A 27 -29.81 5.73 12.08
N GLN A 28 -28.70 5.63 12.81
CA GLN A 28 -27.74 6.72 13.05
C GLN A 28 -26.74 6.91 11.91
N LEU A 29 -26.58 5.93 11.03
CA LEU A 29 -25.63 5.92 9.90
C LEU A 29 -26.27 6.31 8.56
N ARG A 30 -27.32 7.14 8.58
CA ARG A 30 -27.94 7.65 7.37
C ARG A 30 -27.71 9.15 7.27
N VAL A 31 -27.32 9.64 6.10
CA VAL A 31 -27.31 11.10 5.83
C VAL A 31 -28.71 11.58 5.49
N ASP A 32 -29.04 12.83 5.82
CA ASP A 32 -30.20 13.49 5.23
C ASP A 32 -29.80 13.93 3.81
N PRO A 33 -30.34 13.30 2.76
CA PRO A 33 -29.95 13.58 1.38
C PRO A 33 -30.27 15.02 0.96
N ASN A 34 -31.23 15.67 1.63
CA ASN A 34 -31.63 17.05 1.35
C ASN A 34 -30.76 18.08 2.09
N ALA A 35 -30.05 17.66 3.14
CA ALA A 35 -29.22 18.55 3.92
C ALA A 35 -27.72 18.37 3.61
N TYR A 36 -27.22 17.13 3.70
CA TYR A 36 -25.81 16.82 3.58
C TYR A 36 -25.64 15.57 2.72
N PRO A 37 -25.64 15.71 1.37
CA PRO A 37 -25.62 14.57 0.47
C PRO A 37 -24.35 13.73 0.56
N LEU A 38 -23.26 14.30 1.09
CA LEU A 38 -22.02 13.58 1.37
C LEU A 38 -21.51 13.93 2.76
N CYS A 39 -21.23 12.91 3.58
CA CYS A 39 -20.52 13.04 4.84
C CYS A 39 -19.35 12.06 4.90
N ILE A 40 -18.20 12.52 5.42
CA ILE A 40 -16.98 11.71 5.56
C ILE A 40 -16.46 11.84 6.98
N GLN A 41 -16.33 10.72 7.68
CA GLN A 41 -15.75 10.66 9.02
C GLN A 41 -14.25 10.92 8.95
N VAL A 42 -13.70 11.63 9.93
CA VAL A 42 -12.27 11.81 10.15
C VAL A 42 -11.98 11.71 11.65
N PRO A 43 -10.73 11.50 12.09
CA PRO A 43 -10.43 11.47 13.53
C PRO A 43 -10.91 12.71 14.29
N ALA A 44 -10.88 13.88 13.66
CA ALA A 44 -11.36 15.15 14.24
C ALA A 44 -12.88 15.33 14.21
N GLY A 45 -13.67 14.45 13.57
CA GLY A 45 -15.13 14.57 13.46
C GLY A 45 -15.68 14.18 12.09
N TRP A 46 -16.47 15.06 11.48
CA TRP A 46 -17.16 14.80 10.22
C TRP A 46 -17.05 15.96 9.23
N TRP A 47 -16.61 15.68 8.01
CA TRP A 47 -16.82 16.57 6.89
C TRP A 47 -18.22 16.42 6.34
N ARG A 48 -18.92 17.54 6.17
CA ARG A 48 -20.21 17.65 5.49
C ARG A 48 -20.01 18.43 4.21
N ILE A 49 -20.39 17.85 3.08
CA ILE A 49 -20.14 18.45 1.77
C ILE A 49 -21.45 18.56 1.00
N PHE A 50 -21.73 19.75 0.47
CA PHE A 50 -22.97 20.03 -0.22
C PHE A 50 -22.82 21.13 -1.28
N PRO A 51 -23.62 21.09 -2.36
CA PRO A 51 -23.69 22.17 -3.33
C PRO A 51 -24.53 23.35 -2.82
N LEU A 52 -24.11 24.57 -3.16
CA LEU A 52 -24.72 25.84 -2.77
C LEU A 52 -24.82 26.75 -4.00
N VAL A 53 -25.98 27.39 -4.23
CA VAL A 53 -26.11 28.50 -5.19
C VAL A 53 -26.00 29.81 -4.41
N SER A 54 -24.98 30.63 -4.72
CA SER A 54 -24.90 32.01 -4.22
C SER A 54 -25.81 32.93 -5.02
N GLY A 55 -26.27 34.03 -4.43
CA GLY A 55 -27.30 34.91 -4.99
C GLY A 55 -27.11 35.42 -6.44
N GLY A 56 -28.24 35.78 -7.06
CA GLY A 56 -28.34 36.55 -8.33
C GLY A 56 -27.91 35.79 -9.59
N GLU A 57 -26.64 35.45 -9.68
CA GLU A 57 -26.05 34.65 -10.74
C GLU A 57 -26.10 33.19 -10.28
N ALA A 58 -26.80 32.32 -10.99
CA ALA A 58 -27.04 30.92 -10.59
C ALA A 58 -25.77 30.02 -10.64
N THR A 59 -24.63 30.51 -10.13
CA THR A 59 -23.37 29.78 -10.09
C THR A 59 -23.38 28.79 -8.93
N ARG A 60 -23.24 27.51 -9.27
CA ARG A 60 -23.12 26.41 -8.32
C ARG A 60 -21.71 26.44 -7.73
N GLU A 61 -21.64 26.44 -6.41
CA GLU A 61 -20.40 26.30 -5.64
C GLU A 61 -20.55 25.08 -4.71
N TYR A 62 -19.44 24.55 -4.22
CA TYR A 62 -19.39 23.42 -3.31
C TYR A 62 -18.79 23.85 -1.99
N VAL A 63 -19.46 23.48 -0.89
CA VAL A 63 -19.07 23.85 0.47
C VAL A 63 -18.68 22.57 1.22
N ALA A 64 -17.56 22.62 1.93
CA ALA A 64 -17.18 21.60 2.90
C ALA A 64 -17.11 22.19 4.31
N GLN A 65 -17.73 21.54 5.28
CA GLN A 65 -17.77 21.93 6.68
C GLN A 65 -17.26 20.81 7.56
N LEU A 66 -16.25 21.08 8.39
CA LEU A 66 -15.80 20.14 9.43
C LEU A 66 -16.55 20.42 10.72
N VAL A 67 -17.27 19.42 11.22
CA VAL A 67 -17.96 19.45 12.51
C VAL A 67 -17.24 18.48 13.44
N THR A 68 -16.75 18.96 14.57
CA THR A 68 -15.93 18.18 15.52
C THR A 68 -16.75 17.37 16.52
N ASP A 69 -18.07 17.29 16.32
CA ASP A 69 -18.97 16.53 17.19
C ASP A 69 -18.84 15.02 16.89
N PRO A 70 -18.50 14.19 17.89
CA PRO A 70 -18.37 12.74 17.70
C PRO A 70 -19.72 12.02 17.47
N VAL A 71 -20.86 12.65 17.76
CA VAL A 71 -22.19 11.99 17.78
C VAL A 71 -22.81 11.82 16.37
N GLY A 72 -22.05 12.10 15.31
CA GLY A 72 -22.41 11.77 13.93
C GLY A 72 -22.83 12.96 13.06
N PRO A 73 -23.14 12.71 11.77
CA PRO A 73 -23.28 13.76 10.75
C PRO A 73 -24.56 14.61 10.87
N ARG A 74 -25.55 14.18 11.67
CA ARG A 74 -26.90 14.78 11.71
C ARG A 74 -27.08 15.92 12.69
N TRP A 75 -26.18 16.10 13.66
CA TRP A 75 -26.40 17.02 14.78
C TRP A 75 -25.91 18.43 14.46
N GLY A 76 -26.64 19.46 14.93
CA GLY A 76 -26.41 20.88 14.66
C GLY A 76 -25.13 21.47 15.28
N GLY A 77 -24.05 20.69 15.36
CA GLY A 77 -22.74 21.10 15.81
C GLY A 77 -22.24 22.29 14.98
N ARG A 78 -21.64 23.25 15.68
CA ARG A 78 -21.04 24.43 15.03
C ARG A 78 -19.86 23.96 14.17
N PRO A 79 -19.79 24.37 12.89
CA PRO A 79 -18.65 24.02 12.06
C PRO A 79 -17.39 24.65 12.65
N ALA A 80 -16.38 23.82 12.92
CA ALA A 80 -15.06 24.27 13.36
C ALA A 80 -14.27 24.85 12.19
N PHE A 81 -14.52 24.32 10.99
CA PHE A 81 -13.92 24.81 9.75
C PHE A 81 -14.93 24.78 8.60
N MET A 82 -14.77 25.70 7.65
CA MET A 82 -15.56 25.74 6.42
C MET A 82 -14.72 26.27 5.25
N THR A 83 -14.84 25.64 4.08
CA THR A 83 -14.31 26.18 2.82
C THR A 83 -15.36 26.07 1.71
N ARG A 84 -15.19 26.89 0.67
CA ARG A 84 -16.11 26.99 -0.46
C ARG A 84 -15.34 27.16 -1.75
N GLN A 85 -15.71 26.41 -2.78
CA GLN A 85 -15.01 26.42 -4.07
C GLN A 85 -15.98 26.28 -5.25
N PRO A 86 -15.66 26.83 -6.43
CA PRO A 86 -16.55 26.80 -7.59
C PRO A 86 -16.66 25.41 -8.24
N THR A 87 -15.67 24.54 -8.04
CA THR A 87 -15.68 23.16 -8.55
C THR A 87 -15.26 22.19 -7.46
N LEU A 88 -15.63 20.91 -7.62
CA LEU A 88 -15.21 19.85 -6.71
C LEU A 88 -13.69 19.65 -6.73
N TRP A 89 -13.04 19.83 -7.87
CA TRP A 89 -11.58 19.74 -7.98
C TRP A 89 -10.88 20.84 -7.19
N ARG A 90 -11.36 22.09 -7.27
CA ARG A 90 -10.86 23.18 -6.43
C ARG A 90 -11.15 22.93 -4.95
N LEU A 91 -12.26 22.25 -4.63
CA LEU A 91 -12.54 21.83 -3.26
C LEU A 91 -11.52 20.81 -2.75
N GLU A 92 -11.14 19.80 -3.55
CA GLU A 92 -10.07 18.86 -3.20
C GLU A 92 -8.73 19.55 -2.99
N GLU A 93 -8.37 20.50 -3.87
CA GLU A 93 -7.19 21.34 -3.66
C GLU A 93 -7.29 22.06 -2.32
N ALA A 94 -8.38 22.80 -2.08
CA ALA A 94 -8.55 23.55 -0.85
C ALA A 94 -8.54 22.68 0.41
N LEU A 95 -8.97 21.42 0.31
CA LEU A 95 -8.98 20.44 1.40
C LEU A 95 -7.62 19.75 1.60
N GLY A 96 -6.82 19.62 0.54
CA GLY A 96 -5.56 18.86 0.55
C GLY A 96 -5.74 17.34 0.51
N TRP A 97 -6.96 16.85 0.26
CA TRP A 97 -7.24 15.43 0.13
C TRP A 97 -8.33 15.20 -0.92
N ALA A 98 -8.33 14.00 -1.51
CA ALA A 98 -9.18 13.70 -2.66
C ALA A 98 -10.59 13.26 -2.24
N LEU A 99 -11.62 13.67 -2.98
CA LEU A 99 -12.95 13.09 -2.80
C LEU A 99 -13.04 11.79 -3.60
N PRO A 100 -13.70 10.73 -3.09
CA PRO A 100 -14.06 9.60 -3.94
C PRO A 100 -14.92 10.09 -5.12
N LEU A 101 -14.71 9.53 -6.31
CA LEU A 101 -15.49 9.82 -7.52
C LEU A 101 -16.99 9.54 -7.30
N ALA A 102 -17.35 8.52 -6.54
CA ALA A 102 -18.72 8.31 -6.03
C ALA A 102 -19.27 9.57 -5.36
N GLY A 103 -18.44 10.21 -4.52
CA GLY A 103 -18.76 11.46 -3.86
C GLY A 103 -18.96 12.60 -4.85
N HIS A 104 -18.16 12.66 -5.93
CA HIS A 104 -18.38 13.63 -7.01
C HIS A 104 -19.75 13.45 -7.67
N VAL A 105 -20.08 12.21 -8.05
CA VAL A 105 -21.37 11.88 -8.67
C VAL A 105 -22.53 12.26 -7.74
N THR A 106 -22.46 11.88 -6.46
CA THR A 106 -23.46 12.25 -5.44
C THR A 106 -23.60 13.77 -5.32
N LEU A 107 -22.49 14.51 -5.25
CA LEU A 107 -22.52 15.96 -5.08
C LEU A 107 -23.00 16.71 -6.32
N GLN A 108 -22.72 16.20 -7.52
CA GLN A 108 -23.19 16.77 -8.79
C GLN A 108 -24.69 16.50 -9.02
N ALA A 109 -25.20 15.34 -8.61
CA ALA A 109 -26.61 14.99 -8.69
C ALA A 109 -27.47 15.67 -7.62
N ALA A 110 -26.90 16.03 -6.47
CA ALA A 110 -27.63 16.65 -5.38
C ALA A 110 -28.22 18.03 -5.74
N ALA A 111 -29.42 18.32 -5.24
CA ALA A 111 -30.04 19.63 -5.40
C ALA A 111 -29.25 20.68 -4.61
N PRO A 112 -28.84 21.81 -5.22
CA PRO A 112 -28.09 22.82 -4.53
C PRO A 112 -28.95 23.56 -3.51
N TRP A 113 -28.35 23.91 -2.38
CA TRP A 113 -28.98 24.79 -1.40
C TRP A 113 -29.15 26.19 -1.99
N ALA A 114 -30.34 26.78 -1.81
CA ALA A 114 -30.64 28.13 -2.28
C ALA A 114 -30.72 29.09 -1.08
N THR A 115 -29.89 30.12 -1.05
CA THR A 115 -29.85 31.10 0.06
C THR A 115 -31.01 32.11 0.03
N THR A 116 -31.79 32.17 -1.06
CA THR A 116 -32.77 33.25 -1.33
C THR A 116 -34.24 32.81 -1.30
N GLY A 117 -34.53 31.51 -1.13
CA GLY A 117 -35.91 30.98 -1.13
C GLY A 117 -36.53 30.88 0.26
N ARG A 118 -37.73 31.46 0.45
CA ARG A 118 -38.54 31.38 1.69
C ARG A 118 -38.95 29.96 2.13
N GLN A 119 -38.57 28.90 1.43
CA GLN A 119 -39.18 27.57 1.59
C GLN A 119 -38.23 26.35 1.55
N ARG A 120 -36.93 26.50 1.75
CA ARG A 120 -36.07 25.31 2.00
C ARG A 120 -35.22 25.48 3.25
N ALA A 121 -35.04 24.35 3.94
CA ALA A 121 -34.42 24.22 5.25
C ALA A 121 -33.19 25.11 5.38
N ARG A 122 -33.27 26.02 6.36
CA ARG A 122 -32.15 26.83 6.85
C ARG A 122 -30.99 25.88 7.17
N PRO A 123 -29.71 26.23 6.88
CA PRO A 123 -28.58 25.47 7.40
C PRO A 123 -28.80 25.23 8.90
N PRO A 124 -28.69 23.99 9.42
CA PRO A 124 -28.79 23.76 10.86
C PRO A 124 -27.51 24.29 11.53
N ALA A 125 -27.44 25.62 11.61
CA ALA A 125 -26.48 26.48 12.32
C ALA A 125 -26.70 27.98 12.01
N ALA A 126 -27.48 28.36 10.98
CA ALA A 126 -27.69 29.76 10.59
C ALA A 126 -28.74 30.50 11.45
N ALA A 127 -28.85 30.14 12.74
CA ALA A 127 -29.69 30.85 13.71
C ALA A 127 -29.12 32.24 14.07
N SER A 128 -27.85 32.52 13.76
CA SER A 128 -27.27 33.85 13.87
C SER A 128 -27.06 34.46 12.49
N SER A 129 -27.43 35.72 12.35
CA SER A 129 -27.34 36.57 11.17
C SER A 129 -25.90 36.86 10.74
N THR A 130 -25.09 35.84 10.50
CA THR A 130 -23.84 35.99 9.74
C THR A 130 -24.20 35.95 8.26
N VAL A 131 -24.32 37.13 7.68
CA VAL A 131 -24.04 37.37 6.27
C VAL A 131 -22.77 36.56 5.95
N LEU A 132 -22.90 35.53 5.11
CA LEU A 132 -21.74 34.81 4.61
C LEU A 132 -20.84 35.89 3.97
N PRO A 133 -19.59 36.09 4.44
CA PRO A 133 -18.72 37.06 3.81
C PRO A 133 -18.57 36.69 2.32
N PRO A 134 -18.51 37.68 1.41
CA PRO A 134 -18.29 37.43 0.00
C PRO A 134 -17.03 36.58 -0.18
N ALA A 135 -17.03 35.75 -1.24
CA ALA A 135 -16.03 34.73 -1.59
C ALA A 135 -14.57 35.15 -1.33
N ALA A 136 -14.15 35.09 -0.06
CA ALA A 136 -12.75 35.05 0.28
C ALA A 136 -12.37 33.57 0.19
N SER A 137 -11.42 33.26 -0.67
CA SER A 137 -10.70 31.99 -0.64
C SER A 137 -10.00 31.90 0.71
N VAL A 138 -10.72 31.47 1.75
CA VAL A 138 -10.11 31.13 3.03
C VAL A 138 -9.45 29.78 2.78
N SER A 139 -8.17 29.84 2.42
CA SER A 139 -7.27 28.69 2.56
C SER A 139 -7.44 28.16 3.98
N LEU A 140 -7.49 26.83 4.15
CA LEU A 140 -7.44 26.22 5.47
C LEU A 140 -6.35 26.94 6.28
N PRO A 141 -6.63 27.46 7.50
CA PRO A 141 -5.54 27.75 8.42
C PRO A 141 -4.71 26.47 8.56
N GLU A 142 -3.41 26.56 8.88
CA GLU A 142 -2.53 25.37 9.03
C GLU A 142 -3.16 24.24 9.87
N ALA A 143 -4.06 24.59 10.81
CA ALA A 143 -4.87 23.66 11.60
C ALA A 143 -5.79 22.72 10.77
N GLY A 144 -6.28 23.14 9.61
CA GLY A 144 -7.11 22.31 8.72
C GLY A 144 -6.31 21.32 7.87
N SER A 145 -4.99 21.52 7.76
CA SER A 145 -4.07 20.61 7.08
C SER A 145 -3.57 19.47 7.98
N ARG A 146 -3.96 19.45 9.27
CA ARG A 146 -3.59 18.40 10.21
C ARG A 146 -4.10 17.03 9.78
N SER A 147 -3.36 15.97 10.10
CA SER A 147 -3.69 14.58 9.73
C SER A 147 -5.02 14.09 10.33
N ASP A 148 -5.42 14.59 11.50
CA ASP A 148 -6.69 14.26 12.15
C ASP A 148 -7.92 14.85 11.43
N CYS A 149 -7.74 15.88 10.60
CA CYS A 149 -8.78 16.46 9.77
C CYS A 149 -8.92 15.78 8.40
N ARG A 150 -8.10 14.78 8.08
CA ARG A 150 -8.10 14.11 6.78
C ARG A 150 -8.79 12.75 6.87
N PRO A 151 -9.48 12.32 5.81
CA PRO A 151 -9.96 10.95 5.74
C PRO A 151 -8.78 9.98 5.69
N TRP A 152 -8.95 8.86 6.38
CA TRP A 152 -8.10 7.68 6.28
C TRP A 152 -8.88 6.53 5.65
N ARG A 153 -8.22 5.41 5.34
CA ARG A 153 -8.82 4.28 4.64
C ARG A 153 -10.08 3.72 5.32
N ALA A 154 -10.10 3.68 6.66
CA ALA A 154 -11.22 3.24 7.48
C ALA A 154 -12.27 4.34 7.75
N SER A 155 -12.14 5.53 7.17
CA SER A 155 -13.12 6.61 7.33
C SER A 155 -14.46 6.16 6.78
N LEU A 156 -15.52 6.27 7.58
CA LEU A 156 -16.86 6.03 7.07
C LEU A 156 -17.29 7.14 6.10
N VAL A 157 -17.83 6.75 4.96
CA VAL A 157 -18.39 7.63 3.94
C VAL A 157 -19.87 7.34 3.81
N LEU A 158 -20.67 8.37 4.01
CA LEU A 158 -22.11 8.33 3.92
C LEU A 158 -22.56 9.16 2.73
N ARG A 159 -23.16 8.50 1.74
CA ARG A 159 -23.69 9.12 0.52
C ARG A 159 -25.21 9.06 0.52
N ALA A 160 -25.84 10.11 0.04
CA ALA A 160 -27.29 10.15 -0.18
C ALA A 160 -27.74 8.95 -1.03
N HIS A 161 -28.73 8.19 -0.56
CA HIS A 161 -29.34 7.05 -1.27
C HIS A 161 -28.43 5.83 -1.49
N HIS A 162 -27.24 5.76 -0.90
CA HIS A 162 -26.36 4.58 -0.97
C HIS A 162 -26.08 4.00 0.42
N ALA A 163 -25.66 2.75 0.46
CA ALA A 163 -25.18 2.12 1.69
C ALA A 163 -23.90 2.81 2.20
N PRO A 164 -23.66 2.84 3.53
CA PRO A 164 -22.38 3.26 4.08
C PRO A 164 -21.23 2.45 3.47
N ALA A 165 -20.14 3.13 3.14
CA ALA A 165 -18.93 2.50 2.65
C ALA A 165 -17.71 3.14 3.33
N THR A 166 -16.57 2.48 3.28
CA THR A 166 -15.31 3.06 3.76
C THR A 166 -14.63 3.85 2.65
N TYR A 167 -13.92 4.89 3.05
CA TYR A 167 -13.21 5.77 2.13
C TYR A 167 -12.19 4.99 1.28
N GLY A 168 -11.48 4.04 1.88
CA GLY A 168 -10.51 3.20 1.19
C GLY A 168 -11.14 2.29 0.13
N ARG A 169 -12.27 1.63 0.44
CA ARG A 169 -13.01 0.83 -0.56
C ARG A 169 -13.51 1.66 -1.73
N LEU A 170 -14.08 2.83 -1.46
CA LEU A 170 -14.51 3.73 -2.54
C LEU A 170 -13.33 4.19 -3.40
N ARG A 171 -12.20 4.56 -2.77
CA ARG A 171 -10.98 4.95 -3.50
C ARG A 171 -10.39 3.83 -4.35
N HIS A 172 -10.47 2.59 -3.88
CA HIS A 172 -9.97 1.43 -4.60
C HIS A 172 -10.87 1.04 -5.79
N GLY A 173 -12.18 0.93 -5.58
CA GLY A 173 -13.13 0.63 -6.66
C GLY A 173 -13.22 1.71 -7.75
N GLU A 174 -12.63 2.88 -7.49
CA GLU A 174 -12.58 4.04 -8.39
C GLU A 174 -11.14 4.41 -8.77
N GLY A 175 -10.26 3.41 -8.85
CA GLY A 175 -8.86 3.58 -9.17
C GLY A 175 -8.62 4.52 -10.36
N PRO A 176 -7.54 5.32 -10.34
CA PRO A 176 -7.27 6.24 -11.43
C PRO A 176 -7.07 5.45 -12.73
N THR A 177 -7.57 5.98 -13.84
CA THR A 177 -7.31 5.40 -15.18
C THR A 177 -5.82 5.28 -15.47
N ARG A 178 -5.02 6.20 -14.91
CA ARG A 178 -3.58 6.14 -14.99
C ARG A 178 -2.94 6.83 -13.79
N ARG A 179 -1.82 6.29 -13.32
CA ARG A 179 -1.03 6.87 -12.25
C ARG A 179 0.44 6.93 -12.66
N TRP A 180 1.14 7.96 -12.20
CA TRP A 180 2.59 8.06 -12.30
C TRP A 180 3.15 8.57 -10.98
N ASP A 181 4.18 7.91 -10.46
CA ASP A 181 4.85 8.27 -9.22
C ASP A 181 6.30 8.74 -9.48
N HIS A 182 6.68 9.86 -8.86
CA HIS A 182 8.03 10.41 -8.87
C HIS A 182 8.43 10.80 -7.46
N GLY A 183 9.09 9.86 -6.76
CA GLY A 183 9.42 9.99 -5.36
C GLY A 183 8.16 10.17 -4.51
N PRO A 184 8.04 11.22 -3.68
CA PRO A 184 6.84 11.47 -2.87
C PRO A 184 5.68 12.11 -3.65
N THR A 185 5.86 12.42 -4.94
CA THR A 185 4.86 13.09 -5.76
C THR A 185 4.17 12.08 -6.67
N SER A 186 2.84 12.14 -6.76
CA SER A 186 2.06 11.32 -7.68
C SER A 186 1.18 12.19 -8.58
N VAL A 187 0.98 11.74 -9.82
CA VAL A 187 0.03 12.29 -10.78
C VAL A 187 -0.99 11.21 -11.10
N GLU A 188 -2.25 11.46 -10.78
CA GLU A 188 -3.38 10.57 -11.05
C GLU A 188 -4.26 11.18 -12.15
N ILE A 189 -4.58 10.40 -13.17
CA ILE A 189 -5.64 10.71 -14.13
C ILE A 189 -6.88 9.97 -13.67
N VAL A 190 -7.87 10.73 -13.21
CA VAL A 190 -9.11 10.19 -12.66
C VAL A 190 -10.11 9.86 -13.76
N ARG A 191 -10.15 10.70 -14.81
CA ARG A 191 -11.07 10.53 -15.95
C ARG A 191 -10.53 11.25 -17.18
N ALA A 192 -10.88 10.76 -18.37
CA ALA A 192 -10.79 11.51 -19.62
C ALA A 192 -12.19 11.68 -20.22
N GLY A 193 -12.61 12.91 -20.46
CA GLY A 193 -13.88 13.25 -21.11
C GLY A 193 -13.64 13.89 -22.48
N PRO A 194 -14.49 13.68 -23.49
CA PRO A 194 -14.33 14.36 -24.77
C PRO A 194 -14.50 15.88 -24.59
N VAL A 195 -13.72 16.68 -25.32
CA VAL A 195 -13.90 18.14 -25.35
C VAL A 195 -15.24 18.45 -26.02
N PRO A 196 -16.14 19.21 -25.36
CA PRO A 196 -17.40 19.62 -25.98
C PRO A 196 -17.15 20.74 -27.01
N THR A 197 -16.73 20.38 -28.23
CA THR A 197 -16.61 21.30 -29.37
C THR A 197 -17.60 20.95 -30.47
N THR A 198 -18.25 21.98 -31.03
CA THR A 198 -19.19 21.88 -32.16
C THR A 198 -18.53 21.54 -33.50
N VAL A 199 -17.20 21.51 -33.57
CA VAL A 199 -16.43 21.29 -34.81
C VAL A 199 -15.39 20.21 -34.59
N GLY A 200 -15.77 18.94 -34.80
CA GLY A 200 -14.95 17.78 -35.23
C GLY A 200 -13.58 17.44 -34.58
N GLY A 201 -13.05 18.24 -33.66
CA GLY A 201 -11.74 18.04 -33.04
C GLY A 201 -11.86 17.10 -31.85
N GLY A 202 -11.60 15.81 -32.06
CA GLY A 202 -11.71 14.75 -31.04
C GLY A 202 -10.61 14.77 -29.97
N GLY A 203 -10.43 15.90 -29.27
CA GLY A 203 -9.57 15.99 -28.09
C GLY A 203 -10.28 15.55 -26.80
N TYR A 204 -9.50 15.35 -25.73
CA TYR A 204 -10.03 15.04 -24.40
C TYR A 204 -9.65 16.13 -23.39
N LEU A 205 -10.53 16.37 -22.41
CA LEU A 205 -10.19 17.04 -21.15
C LEU A 205 -9.97 15.99 -20.08
N LEU A 206 -8.82 16.10 -19.40
CA LEU A 206 -8.42 15.19 -18.36
C LEU A 206 -8.83 15.76 -17.00
N SER A 207 -9.47 14.92 -16.20
CA SER A 207 -9.61 15.10 -14.76
C SER A 207 -8.41 14.49 -14.05
N TYR A 208 -7.70 15.28 -13.26
CA TYR A 208 -6.43 14.88 -12.67
C TYR A 208 -6.26 15.33 -11.23
N ARG A 209 -5.33 14.68 -10.53
CA ARG A 209 -4.81 15.07 -9.23
C ARG A 209 -3.29 15.02 -9.25
N VAL A 210 -2.64 16.02 -8.68
CA VAL A 210 -1.22 16.00 -8.36
C VAL A 210 -1.09 16.06 -6.86
N SER A 211 -0.55 14.99 -6.28
CA SER A 211 -0.40 14.84 -4.83
C SER A 211 1.07 14.82 -4.45
N HIS A 212 1.39 15.33 -3.26
CA HIS A 212 2.72 15.26 -2.67
C HIS A 212 2.61 14.76 -1.24
N ARG A 213 3.27 13.63 -0.92
CA ARG A 213 3.18 12.95 0.39
C ARG A 213 1.72 12.69 0.80
N GLY A 214 0.89 12.27 -0.17
CA GLY A 214 -0.53 12.01 0.03
C GLY A 214 -1.43 13.25 0.12
N GLU A 215 -0.89 14.47 0.05
CA GLU A 215 -1.68 15.70 0.03
C GLU A 215 -1.96 16.14 -1.41
N VAL A 216 -3.22 16.43 -1.76
CA VAL A 216 -3.60 16.97 -3.07
C VAL A 216 -3.16 18.43 -3.17
N VAL A 217 -2.22 18.72 -4.07
CA VAL A 217 -1.67 20.07 -4.31
C VAL A 217 -2.38 20.75 -5.49
N PHE A 218 -2.58 19.99 -6.56
CA PHE A 218 -3.36 20.41 -7.73
C PHE A 218 -4.45 19.39 -8.04
N ALA A 219 -5.61 19.87 -8.47
CA ALA A 219 -6.66 19.03 -9.01
C ALA A 219 -7.51 19.87 -9.97
N GLY A 220 -7.85 19.28 -11.11
CA GLY A 220 -8.60 19.97 -12.16
C GLY A 220 -9.22 19.00 -13.14
N ASP A 221 -10.11 19.52 -13.99
CA ASP A 221 -10.75 18.86 -15.13
C ASP A 221 -10.49 19.60 -16.45
N ASP A 222 -9.37 20.31 -16.51
CA ASP A 222 -9.04 21.30 -17.52
C ASP A 222 -7.77 20.98 -18.31
N ALA A 223 -7.06 19.89 -18.01
CA ALA A 223 -5.83 19.53 -18.72
C ALA A 223 -6.15 19.00 -20.13
N PRO A 224 -5.73 19.69 -21.20
CA PRO A 224 -6.08 19.30 -22.56
C PRO A 224 -5.18 18.16 -23.05
N LEU A 225 -5.77 17.13 -23.64
CA LEU A 225 -5.09 16.07 -24.36
C LEU A 225 -5.30 16.26 -25.87
N ALA A 226 -4.21 16.33 -26.63
CA ALA A 226 -4.27 16.53 -28.07
C ALA A 226 -4.97 15.35 -28.79
N PRO A 227 -5.69 15.60 -29.91
CA PRO A 227 -6.34 14.55 -30.67
C PRO A 227 -5.35 13.47 -31.12
N GLY A 228 -5.80 12.21 -31.11
CA GLY A 228 -5.01 11.05 -31.51
C GLY A 228 -4.26 10.34 -30.38
N TRP A 229 -4.12 10.98 -29.21
CA TRP A 229 -3.57 10.31 -28.03
C TRP A 229 -4.63 9.54 -27.26
N GLN A 230 -4.23 8.39 -26.73
CA GLN A 230 -5.09 7.53 -25.92
C GLN A 230 -5.10 8.01 -24.46
N PRO A 231 -6.25 7.98 -23.77
CA PRO A 231 -6.39 8.37 -22.36
C PRO A 231 -5.51 7.62 -21.35
N TYR A 232 -4.94 6.49 -21.75
CA TYR A 232 -4.08 5.64 -20.95
C TYR A 232 -2.61 5.70 -21.40
N SER A 233 -2.24 6.59 -22.32
CA SER A 233 -0.85 6.73 -22.82
C SER A 233 0.03 7.58 -21.90
N THR A 234 1.36 7.47 -21.99
CA THR A 234 2.32 8.35 -21.28
C THR A 234 2.03 9.85 -21.49
N GLU A 235 1.47 10.23 -22.64
CA GLU A 235 1.20 11.62 -22.99
C GLU A 235 0.17 12.31 -22.11
N VAL A 236 -0.74 11.56 -21.45
CA VAL A 236 -1.70 12.18 -20.51
C VAL A 236 -1.01 12.73 -19.26
N ILE A 237 0.04 12.06 -18.79
CA ILE A 237 0.84 12.52 -17.65
C ILE A 237 1.63 13.76 -18.07
N ARG A 238 2.21 13.76 -19.28
CA ARG A 238 2.92 14.93 -19.82
C ARG A 238 1.99 16.14 -19.98
N ALA A 239 0.76 15.92 -20.44
CA ALA A 239 -0.25 16.97 -20.58
C ALA A 239 -0.60 17.60 -19.22
N VAL A 240 -0.81 16.78 -18.19
CA VAL A 240 -1.07 17.27 -16.83
C VAL A 240 0.14 18.01 -16.25
N VAL A 241 1.35 17.43 -16.34
CA VAL A 241 2.57 18.09 -15.84
C VAL A 241 2.80 19.43 -16.53
N THR A 242 2.58 19.49 -17.85
CA THR A 242 2.66 20.75 -18.62
C THR A 242 1.61 21.74 -18.14
N THR A 243 0.37 21.29 -17.92
CA THR A 243 -0.72 22.14 -17.42
C THR A 243 -0.33 22.76 -16.08
N VAL A 244 0.02 21.95 -15.07
CA VAL A 244 0.32 22.47 -13.72
C VAL A 244 1.59 23.33 -13.66
N THR A 245 2.59 23.07 -14.51
CA THR A 245 3.83 23.87 -14.55
C THR A 245 3.71 25.17 -15.35
N THR A 246 2.71 25.28 -16.23
CA THR A 246 2.43 26.49 -17.02
C THR A 246 1.32 27.37 -16.43
N VAL A 247 0.60 26.89 -15.40
CA VAL A 247 -0.40 27.66 -14.63
C VAL A 247 0.16 29.01 -14.15
N THR A 248 1.45 29.12 -13.88
CA THR A 248 2.12 30.37 -13.48
C THR A 248 2.17 31.45 -14.57
N THR A 249 1.94 31.12 -15.85
CA THR A 249 2.22 32.02 -16.98
C THR A 249 1.01 32.51 -17.77
N GLY A 250 -0.22 32.03 -17.55
CA GLY A 250 -1.33 32.52 -18.39
C GLY A 250 -2.74 31.95 -18.19
N HIS A 251 -3.06 31.29 -17.07
CA HIS A 251 -4.43 30.80 -16.87
C HIS A 251 -5.39 31.87 -16.32
N PRO A 252 -6.63 31.95 -16.84
CA PRO A 252 -7.66 32.87 -16.34
C PRO A 252 -8.15 32.50 -14.92
N SER A 253 -7.84 31.29 -14.45
CA SER A 253 -8.23 30.72 -13.17
C SER A 253 -7.26 31.10 -12.04
N GLY A 254 -7.17 32.40 -11.75
CA GLY A 254 -6.61 32.92 -10.48
C GLY A 254 -5.10 32.70 -10.26
N ARG A 255 -4.55 33.47 -9.32
CA ARG A 255 -3.16 33.34 -8.89
C ARG A 255 -2.97 32.02 -8.12
N PRO A 256 -1.88 31.25 -8.35
CA PRO A 256 -1.62 30.03 -7.59
C PRO A 256 -1.53 30.32 -6.09
N SER A 257 -2.09 29.41 -5.29
CA SER A 257 -2.02 29.46 -3.82
C SER A 257 -0.58 29.37 -3.32
N ASP A 258 -0.34 29.81 -2.08
CA ASP A 258 1.00 29.79 -1.48
C ASP A 258 1.60 28.37 -1.47
N ARG A 259 0.78 27.37 -1.13
CA ARG A 259 1.16 25.95 -1.18
C ARG A 259 1.54 25.50 -2.60
N GLN A 260 0.74 25.84 -3.61
CA GLN A 260 1.05 25.52 -5.01
C GLN A 260 2.35 26.20 -5.48
N ARG A 261 2.58 27.46 -5.09
CA ARG A 261 3.83 28.16 -5.41
C ARG A 261 5.05 27.53 -4.75
N GLN A 262 4.94 27.17 -3.48
CA GLN A 262 6.01 26.47 -2.76
C GLN A 262 6.31 25.12 -3.40
N PHE A 263 5.28 24.34 -3.74
CA PHE A 263 5.44 23.07 -4.43
C PHE A 263 6.10 23.23 -5.80
N LEU A 264 5.65 24.18 -6.64
CA LEU A 264 6.24 24.40 -7.96
C LEU A 264 7.69 24.89 -7.87
N THR A 265 8.00 25.71 -6.86
CA THR A 265 9.37 26.17 -6.61
C THR A 265 10.30 25.02 -6.21
N ALA A 266 9.81 24.11 -5.36
CA ALA A 266 10.61 22.99 -4.85
C ALA A 266 10.69 21.80 -5.81
N HIS A 267 9.62 21.51 -6.56
CA HIS A 267 9.46 20.25 -7.30
C HIS A 267 9.12 20.44 -8.79
N GLY A 268 8.71 21.63 -9.22
CA GLY A 268 8.33 21.92 -10.61
C GLY A 268 9.41 21.56 -11.63
N PRO A 269 10.68 21.98 -11.46
CA PRO A 269 11.75 21.63 -12.40
C PRO A 269 12.00 20.12 -12.53
N ALA A 270 11.98 19.39 -11.41
CA ALA A 270 12.18 17.94 -11.40
C ALA A 270 11.02 17.20 -12.08
N LEU A 271 9.77 17.61 -11.82
CA LEU A 271 8.59 17.04 -12.48
C LEU A 271 8.60 17.29 -13.98
N ALA A 272 8.89 18.53 -14.40
CA ALA A 272 8.98 18.88 -15.82
C ALA A 272 10.10 18.12 -16.54
N ALA A 273 11.25 17.94 -15.88
CA ALA A 273 12.36 17.16 -16.43
C ALA A 273 12.00 15.68 -16.56
N ALA A 274 11.39 15.08 -15.54
CA ALA A 274 11.01 13.67 -15.54
C ALA A 274 9.90 13.37 -16.57
N ALA A 275 8.97 14.31 -16.79
CA ALA A 275 7.92 14.18 -17.79
C ALA A 275 8.33 14.58 -19.22
N ARG A 276 9.60 14.95 -19.46
CA ARG A 276 10.06 15.36 -20.80
C ARG A 276 10.19 14.14 -21.74
N PRO A 277 9.74 14.22 -23.01
CA PRO A 277 9.99 13.16 -23.98
C PRO A 277 11.49 12.95 -24.17
N MET A 278 11.94 11.69 -24.14
CA MET A 278 13.34 11.33 -24.34
C MET A 278 13.53 10.80 -25.76
N SER A 279 14.60 11.25 -26.41
CA SER A 279 15.08 10.69 -27.67
C SER A 279 16.26 9.76 -27.42
N HIS A 280 16.46 8.78 -28.29
CA HIS A 280 17.63 7.91 -28.24
C HIS A 280 18.95 8.70 -28.44
N PRO A 281 20.08 8.23 -27.91
CA PRO A 281 20.20 7.10 -26.98
C PRO A 281 19.65 7.43 -25.58
N TYR A 282 18.95 6.49 -24.96
CA TYR A 282 18.48 6.65 -23.58
C TYR A 282 19.64 6.52 -22.59
N PRO A 283 19.82 7.47 -21.66
CA PRO A 283 20.84 7.37 -20.62
C PRO A 283 20.50 6.26 -19.59
N PRO A 284 21.51 5.72 -18.88
CA PRO A 284 21.29 4.87 -17.71
C PRO A 284 20.32 5.51 -16.70
N GLY A 285 19.44 4.70 -16.12
CA GLY A 285 18.35 5.15 -15.23
C GLY A 285 17.05 5.52 -15.95
N THR A 286 17.02 5.50 -17.29
CA THR A 286 15.79 5.75 -18.04
C THR A 286 14.82 4.58 -17.88
N ARG A 287 13.59 4.87 -17.46
CA ARG A 287 12.50 3.89 -17.46
C ARG A 287 12.00 3.64 -18.88
N ILE A 288 11.88 2.37 -19.24
CA ILE A 288 11.44 1.92 -20.55
C ILE A 288 10.33 0.89 -20.42
N ALA A 289 9.45 0.85 -21.41
CA ALA A 289 8.65 -0.33 -21.74
C ALA A 289 9.43 -1.12 -22.80
N ALA A 290 9.66 -2.39 -22.56
CA ALA A 290 10.38 -3.29 -23.45
C ALA A 290 9.48 -4.45 -23.88
N VAL A 291 9.43 -4.72 -25.18
CA VAL A 291 8.73 -5.90 -25.71
C VAL A 291 9.54 -7.14 -25.31
N VAL A 292 8.90 -8.09 -24.62
CA VAL A 292 9.57 -9.29 -24.08
C VAL A 292 9.17 -10.57 -24.77
N ASP A 293 7.98 -10.64 -25.34
CA ASP A 293 7.48 -11.83 -26.05
C ASP A 293 6.94 -11.49 -27.45
N ALA A 294 6.85 -12.51 -28.30
CA ALA A 294 6.44 -12.38 -29.71
C ALA A 294 5.00 -11.85 -29.89
N ASP A 295 4.15 -12.04 -28.88
CA ASP A 295 2.75 -11.61 -28.87
C ASP A 295 2.59 -10.10 -28.62
N GLY A 296 3.70 -9.37 -28.44
CA GLY A 296 3.70 -7.93 -28.21
C GLY A 296 3.46 -7.54 -26.75
N ALA A 297 3.48 -8.51 -25.83
CA ALA A 297 3.54 -8.25 -24.41
C ALA A 297 4.80 -7.42 -24.10
N TYR A 298 4.62 -6.40 -23.27
CA TYR A 298 5.70 -5.56 -22.80
C TYR A 298 5.74 -5.59 -21.28
N THR A 299 6.94 -5.50 -20.74
CA THR A 299 7.17 -5.24 -19.31
C THR A 299 7.92 -3.91 -19.18
N THR A 300 7.93 -3.37 -17.97
CA THR A 300 8.70 -2.17 -17.67
C THR A 300 10.01 -2.50 -16.98
N GLY A 301 10.97 -1.59 -17.12
CA GLY A 301 12.27 -1.72 -16.50
C GLY A 301 13.12 -0.48 -16.67
N THR A 302 14.38 -0.59 -16.29
CA THR A 302 15.32 0.52 -16.28
C THR A 302 16.55 0.22 -17.13
N VAL A 303 16.94 1.15 -17.99
CA VAL A 303 18.19 1.08 -18.76
C VAL A 303 19.38 1.13 -17.80
N LEU A 304 20.26 0.13 -17.85
CA LEU A 304 21.51 0.11 -17.11
C LEU A 304 22.67 0.65 -17.96
N ALA A 305 22.70 0.31 -19.24
CA ALA A 305 23.72 0.79 -20.18
C ALA A 305 23.23 0.70 -21.63
N THR A 306 23.92 1.40 -22.53
CA THR A 306 23.83 1.19 -23.97
C THR A 306 24.94 0.24 -24.40
N ALA A 307 24.59 -0.87 -25.03
CA ALA A 307 25.55 -1.70 -25.75
C ALA A 307 25.67 -1.16 -27.18
N ALA A 308 26.84 -0.63 -27.55
CA ALA A 308 27.13 -0.42 -28.96
C ALA A 308 27.07 -1.78 -29.66
N ALA A 309 26.32 -1.91 -30.76
CA ALA A 309 26.37 -3.12 -31.55
C ALA A 309 27.76 -3.30 -32.17
N ASP A 310 27.91 -4.49 -32.76
CA ASP A 310 29.07 -5.05 -33.46
C ASP A 310 29.95 -4.06 -34.23
N ARG A 311 31.17 -4.47 -34.62
CA ARG A 311 32.28 -3.65 -35.15
C ARG A 311 31.96 -2.53 -36.16
N ASP A 312 30.79 -2.55 -36.80
CA ASP A 312 30.28 -1.53 -37.73
C ASP A 312 29.49 -0.38 -37.06
N GLY A 313 29.18 -0.45 -35.76
CA GLY A 313 28.62 0.66 -34.96
C GLY A 313 27.18 1.07 -35.28
N ASP A 314 26.48 0.35 -36.16
CA ASP A 314 25.24 0.83 -36.80
C ASP A 314 23.95 0.39 -36.07
N ARG A 315 24.05 -0.40 -35.00
CA ARG A 315 22.88 -0.86 -34.23
C ARG A 315 23.02 -0.45 -32.75
N LEU A 316 21.97 0.17 -32.21
CA LEU A 316 21.91 0.58 -30.82
C LEU A 316 21.09 -0.44 -30.04
N ASP A 317 21.73 -1.13 -29.11
CA ASP A 317 21.05 -2.01 -28.18
C ASP A 317 21.14 -1.45 -26.75
N TYR A 318 20.15 -1.77 -25.94
CA TYR A 318 20.05 -1.40 -24.54
C TYR A 318 20.23 -2.64 -23.67
N LEU A 319 21.06 -2.49 -22.64
CA LEU A 319 21.11 -3.41 -21.51
C LEU A 319 20.21 -2.82 -20.44
N TRP A 320 19.15 -3.52 -20.10
CA TRP A 320 18.12 -3.04 -19.20
C TRP A 320 17.73 -4.11 -18.19
N ARG A 321 17.24 -3.68 -17.04
CA ARG A 321 16.79 -4.55 -15.95
C ARG A 321 15.26 -4.47 -15.83
N PRO A 322 14.54 -5.59 -15.93
CA PRO A 322 13.10 -5.63 -15.64
C PRO A 322 12.79 -5.20 -14.21
N ASP A 323 11.68 -4.48 -14.01
CA ASP A 323 11.25 -4.07 -12.67
C ASP A 323 10.87 -5.29 -11.81
N VAL A 324 10.30 -6.33 -12.44
CA VAL A 324 10.02 -7.63 -11.80
C VAL A 324 11.27 -8.33 -11.25
N ALA A 325 12.47 -7.94 -11.70
CA ALA A 325 13.71 -8.54 -11.24
C ALA A 325 14.01 -8.24 -9.76
N ASP A 326 13.36 -7.24 -9.18
CA ASP A 326 13.51 -6.85 -7.77
C ASP A 326 12.48 -7.52 -6.85
N LEU A 327 11.52 -8.25 -7.41
CA LEU A 327 10.47 -8.95 -6.67
C LEU A 327 11.02 -10.14 -5.86
N PRO A 328 10.39 -10.47 -4.71
CA PRO A 328 10.71 -11.69 -3.97
C PRO A 328 10.62 -12.94 -4.85
N GLY A 329 11.58 -13.85 -4.69
CA GLY A 329 11.65 -15.09 -5.46
C GLY A 329 12.34 -14.98 -6.82
N HIS A 330 12.54 -13.76 -7.35
CA HIS A 330 13.18 -13.60 -8.66
C HIS A 330 14.67 -14.02 -8.60
N PRO A 331 15.18 -14.81 -9.58
CA PRO A 331 16.56 -15.30 -9.58
C PRO A 331 17.61 -14.18 -9.63
N TRP A 332 17.27 -13.03 -10.21
CA TRP A 332 18.17 -11.87 -10.30
C TRP A 332 18.01 -10.83 -9.18
N ARG A 333 17.18 -11.09 -8.17
CA ARG A 333 16.92 -10.13 -7.09
C ARG A 333 18.19 -9.66 -6.39
N HIS A 334 19.12 -10.58 -6.16
CA HIS A 334 20.41 -10.29 -5.52
C HIS A 334 21.53 -10.00 -6.53
N HIS A 335 21.18 -9.84 -7.80
CA HIS A 335 22.11 -9.60 -8.90
C HIS A 335 21.70 -8.33 -9.69
N PRO A 336 21.85 -7.13 -9.09
CA PRO A 336 21.33 -5.87 -9.65
C PRO A 336 21.95 -5.45 -10.98
N ARG A 337 23.03 -6.12 -11.40
CA ARG A 337 23.77 -5.82 -12.64
C ARG A 337 23.43 -6.76 -13.80
N LEU A 338 22.65 -7.82 -13.54
CA LEU A 338 22.14 -8.65 -14.62
C LEU A 338 21.06 -7.89 -15.39
N ALA A 339 21.19 -7.92 -16.70
CA ALA A 339 20.34 -7.22 -17.64
C ALA A 339 19.90 -8.14 -18.78
N LEU A 340 18.73 -7.84 -19.33
CA LEU A 340 18.29 -8.27 -20.64
C LEU A 340 18.82 -7.30 -21.71
N ARG A 341 18.92 -7.80 -22.94
CA ARG A 341 19.30 -7.01 -24.11
C ARG A 341 18.07 -6.80 -24.98
N ALA A 342 17.82 -5.55 -25.36
CA ALA A 342 16.77 -5.18 -26.30
C ALA A 342 17.28 -4.14 -27.30
N SER A 343 16.85 -4.23 -28.55
CA SER A 343 17.20 -3.28 -29.60
C SER A 343 16.43 -1.96 -29.44
N VAL A 344 16.91 -0.92 -30.12
CA VAL A 344 16.23 0.40 -30.17
C VAL A 344 14.76 0.36 -30.59
N ARG A 345 14.34 -0.67 -31.35
CA ARG A 345 12.95 -0.83 -31.80
C ARG A 345 12.05 -1.54 -30.80
N GLU A 346 12.64 -2.24 -29.84
CA GLU A 346 11.93 -3.02 -28.83
C GLU A 346 11.72 -2.23 -27.54
N VAL A 347 12.32 -1.04 -27.41
CA VAL A 347 12.25 -0.22 -26.19
C VAL A 347 11.70 1.17 -26.46
N THR A 348 10.79 1.63 -25.59
CA THR A 348 10.25 2.99 -25.61
C THR A 348 10.34 3.60 -24.21
N ALA A 349 10.83 4.84 -24.10
CA ALA A 349 10.82 5.54 -22.81
C ALA A 349 9.38 5.76 -22.32
N THR A 350 9.10 5.36 -21.08
CA THR A 350 7.73 5.36 -20.55
C THR A 350 7.63 6.07 -19.19
N LEU A 351 6.43 6.57 -18.88
CA LEU A 351 6.03 7.03 -17.55
C LEU A 351 5.04 6.06 -16.90
N ASP A 352 5.01 4.80 -17.33
CA ASP A 352 4.28 3.74 -16.63
C ASP A 352 4.89 3.51 -15.23
N THR A 353 4.07 3.03 -14.31
CA THR A 353 4.52 2.55 -13.01
C THR A 353 5.43 1.35 -13.19
N ALA A 354 6.30 1.12 -12.22
CA ALA A 354 7.15 -0.07 -12.23
C ALA A 354 6.28 -1.33 -12.23
N ASP A 355 6.64 -2.30 -13.06
CA ASP A 355 5.95 -3.58 -13.12
C ASP A 355 6.13 -4.29 -11.78
N ALA A 356 5.03 -4.36 -11.04
CA ALA A 356 4.97 -4.91 -9.72
C ALA A 356 4.47 -6.36 -9.73
N ASN A 357 4.18 -6.95 -10.90
CA ASN A 357 3.57 -8.27 -11.06
C ASN A 357 2.31 -8.47 -10.19
N THR A 358 1.41 -7.49 -10.22
CA THR A 358 0.17 -7.49 -9.44
C THR A 358 -1.05 -7.92 -10.24
N ASP A 359 -0.93 -7.91 -11.57
CA ASP A 359 -2.03 -8.12 -12.51
C ASP A 359 -1.66 -9.29 -13.42
N THR A 360 -2.64 -10.09 -13.84
CA THR A 360 -2.46 -11.12 -14.86
C THR A 360 -2.38 -10.49 -16.25
N PRO A 361 -1.90 -11.22 -17.29
CA PRO A 361 -1.92 -10.73 -18.67
C PRO A 361 -3.31 -10.29 -19.16
N ASP A 362 -4.37 -10.86 -18.59
CA ASP A 362 -5.77 -10.53 -18.89
C ASP A 362 -6.30 -9.32 -18.09
N GLY A 363 -5.48 -8.74 -17.21
CA GLY A 363 -5.82 -7.59 -16.37
C GLY A 363 -6.65 -7.93 -15.14
N GLU A 364 -6.65 -9.19 -14.71
CA GLU A 364 -7.25 -9.62 -13.44
C GLU A 364 -6.22 -9.52 -12.31
N ASP A 365 -6.68 -9.39 -11.05
CA ASP A 365 -5.77 -9.37 -9.91
C ASP A 365 -5.02 -10.70 -9.81
N ALA A 366 -3.69 -10.66 -9.84
CA ALA A 366 -2.88 -11.87 -9.66
C ALA A 366 -3.07 -12.41 -8.25
N VAL A 367 -3.06 -13.74 -8.10
CA VAL A 367 -3.11 -14.33 -6.76
C VAL A 367 -1.76 -14.10 -6.06
N MET A 368 -1.80 -13.34 -4.96
CA MET A 368 -0.60 -13.02 -4.20
C MET A 368 -0.02 -14.26 -3.52
N ALA A 369 1.27 -14.55 -3.73
CA ALA A 369 1.99 -15.65 -3.10
C ALA A 369 2.84 -15.18 -1.90
N THR A 370 3.48 -16.10 -1.19
CA THR A 370 4.35 -15.78 -0.04
C THR A 370 5.45 -14.79 -0.42
N GLY A 371 5.52 -13.68 0.32
CA GLY A 371 6.46 -12.59 0.07
C GLY A 371 5.84 -11.39 -0.66
N ALA A 372 4.67 -11.54 -1.29
CA ALA A 372 3.94 -10.44 -1.90
C ALA A 372 3.63 -9.35 -0.86
N VAL A 373 3.54 -8.10 -1.30
CA VAL A 373 3.20 -6.94 -0.48
C VAL A 373 1.82 -6.45 -0.85
N VAL A 374 0.97 -6.27 0.15
CA VAL A 374 -0.42 -5.82 -0.01
C VAL A 374 -0.71 -4.63 0.91
N ALA A 375 -1.66 -3.80 0.51
CA ALA A 375 -2.25 -2.76 1.36
C ALA A 375 -3.68 -3.16 1.75
N THR A 376 -4.10 -2.87 2.97
CA THR A 376 -5.49 -3.10 3.38
C THR A 376 -6.39 -2.02 2.80
N LEU A 377 -7.60 -2.38 2.36
CA LEU A 377 -8.57 -1.39 1.87
C LEU A 377 -9.15 -0.55 2.98
N ASP A 378 -9.57 -1.15 4.08
CA ASP A 378 -10.22 -0.42 5.18
C ASP A 378 -9.96 -1.01 6.56
N ASP A 379 -9.10 -2.03 6.67
CA ASP A 379 -8.71 -2.57 7.95
C ASP A 379 -7.87 -1.52 8.73
N PRO A 380 -8.32 -1.11 9.93
CA PRO A 380 -7.63 -0.10 10.70
C PRO A 380 -6.38 -0.65 11.41
N ARG A 381 -6.20 -1.98 11.48
CA ARG A 381 -5.11 -2.61 12.27
C ARG A 381 -3.74 -2.34 11.67
N PHE A 382 -3.63 -2.29 10.34
CA PHE A 382 -2.38 -2.05 9.63
C PHE A 382 -2.66 -1.50 8.24
N ALA A 383 -1.70 -0.80 7.60
CA ALA A 383 -1.88 -0.24 6.26
C ALA A 383 -1.28 -1.13 5.19
N VAL A 384 -0.11 -1.70 5.46
CA VAL A 384 0.68 -2.49 4.51
C VAL A 384 1.18 -3.75 5.23
N GLY A 385 1.22 -4.87 4.52
CA GLY A 385 1.73 -6.11 5.05
C GLY A 385 2.32 -7.01 3.97
N THR A 386 3.04 -8.04 4.41
CA THR A 386 3.55 -9.11 3.53
C THR A 386 2.68 -10.34 3.66
N VAL A 387 2.25 -10.90 2.53
CA VAL A 387 1.55 -12.19 2.48
C VAL A 387 2.50 -13.29 2.92
N LEU A 388 2.14 -14.03 3.97
CA LEU A 388 2.84 -15.22 4.44
C LEU A 388 2.29 -16.47 3.76
N ARG A 389 0.96 -16.59 3.72
CA ARG A 389 0.24 -17.73 3.15
C ARG A 389 -0.98 -17.26 2.37
N THR A 390 -1.38 -18.09 1.42
CA THR A 390 -2.56 -17.88 0.59
C THR A 390 -3.43 -19.11 0.66
N PHE A 391 -4.70 -18.95 0.96
CA PHE A 391 -5.66 -20.05 1.09
C PHE A 391 -6.67 -19.96 -0.04
N ALA A 392 -7.04 -21.11 -0.59
CA ALA A 392 -8.27 -21.22 -1.37
C ALA A 392 -9.42 -20.96 -0.39
N GLY A 393 -10.01 -19.75 -0.42
CA GLY A 393 -11.08 -19.39 0.50
C GLY A 393 -12.32 -20.27 0.29
N ASP A 394 -13.26 -20.21 1.23
CA ASP A 394 -14.56 -20.88 1.08
C ASP A 394 -15.43 -20.25 -0.03
N GLY A 395 -15.03 -19.08 -0.55
CA GLY A 395 -15.68 -18.32 -1.61
C GLY A 395 -14.87 -18.27 -2.91
N PRO A 396 -15.30 -17.46 -3.90
CA PRO A 396 -14.65 -17.38 -5.21
C PRO A 396 -13.28 -16.68 -5.18
N THR A 397 -12.91 -16.06 -4.06
CA THR A 397 -11.66 -15.31 -3.92
C THR A 397 -10.80 -15.90 -2.80
N PRO A 398 -9.46 -15.87 -2.95
CA PRO A 398 -8.56 -16.41 -1.93
C PRO A 398 -8.53 -15.54 -0.68
N CYS A 399 -8.01 -16.12 0.41
CA CYS A 399 -7.71 -15.39 1.64
C CYS A 399 -6.19 -15.37 1.86
N TYR A 400 -5.68 -14.30 2.46
CA TYR A 400 -4.26 -14.10 2.73
C TYR A 400 -4.00 -14.00 4.22
N GLU A 401 -3.08 -14.81 4.73
CA GLU A 401 -2.47 -14.58 6.04
C GLU A 401 -1.32 -13.58 5.85
N ILE A 402 -1.49 -12.39 6.40
CA ILE A 402 -0.63 -11.23 6.14
C ILE A 402 0.08 -10.84 7.42
N GLN A 403 1.40 -10.65 7.36
CA GLN A 403 2.19 -10.04 8.43
C GLN A 403 2.23 -8.52 8.28
N PRO A 404 1.65 -7.74 9.21
CA PRO A 404 1.68 -6.29 9.17
C PRO A 404 3.09 -5.67 9.18
N HIS A 405 3.26 -4.57 8.43
CA HIS A 405 4.51 -3.79 8.35
C HIS A 405 4.56 -2.66 9.38
N ASP A 406 3.43 -2.04 9.64
CA ASP A 406 3.28 -0.81 10.40
C ASP A 406 2.53 -0.99 11.73
N ALA A 407 2.23 -2.25 12.09
CA ALA A 407 1.61 -2.60 13.35
C ALA A 407 2.36 -3.74 14.05
N PRO A 408 2.55 -3.67 15.38
CA PRO A 408 3.20 -4.72 16.17
C PRO A 408 2.25 -5.89 16.47
N SER A 409 1.44 -6.31 15.50
CA SER A 409 0.52 -7.44 15.67
C SER A 409 1.04 -8.71 14.99
N GLY A 410 0.48 -9.84 15.40
CA GLY A 410 0.65 -11.09 14.66
C GLY A 410 0.01 -11.06 13.27
N PRO A 411 0.18 -12.15 12.50
CA PRO A 411 -0.45 -12.32 11.21
C PRO A 411 -1.97 -12.16 11.29
N VAL A 412 -2.53 -11.60 10.23
CA VAL A 412 -3.95 -11.32 10.08
C VAL A 412 -4.45 -12.01 8.83
N LEU A 413 -5.56 -12.75 8.95
CA LEU A 413 -6.25 -13.31 7.80
C LEU A 413 -7.21 -12.27 7.22
N LEU A 414 -7.06 -11.94 5.93
CA LEU A 414 -7.97 -11.06 5.17
C LEU A 414 -8.38 -11.71 3.85
N GLY A 415 -9.58 -11.41 3.35
CA GLY A 415 -9.98 -11.81 2.01
C GLY A 415 -9.23 -11.01 0.95
N ALA A 416 -9.09 -11.55 -0.26
CA ALA A 416 -8.46 -10.83 -1.37
C ALA A 416 -9.19 -9.51 -1.70
N THR A 417 -10.52 -9.48 -1.54
CA THR A 417 -11.35 -8.29 -1.72
C THR A 417 -11.18 -7.22 -0.63
N ASP A 418 -10.39 -7.49 0.41
CA ASP A 418 -10.10 -6.57 1.51
C ASP A 418 -8.70 -5.96 1.41
N VAL A 419 -7.95 -6.31 0.36
CA VAL A 419 -6.59 -5.81 0.13
C VAL A 419 -6.39 -5.34 -1.31
N THR A 420 -5.36 -4.53 -1.52
CA THR A 420 -4.85 -4.15 -2.84
C THR A 420 -3.42 -4.66 -2.98
N PRO A 421 -3.08 -5.35 -4.07
CA PRO A 421 -1.70 -5.76 -4.29
C PRO A 421 -0.81 -4.52 -4.55
N LEU A 422 0.34 -4.48 -3.89
CA LEU A 422 1.36 -3.42 -4.10
C LEU A 422 2.60 -3.96 -4.81
N ALA A 423 2.94 -5.23 -4.57
CA ALA A 423 3.98 -5.97 -5.27
C ALA A 423 3.70 -7.47 -5.16
N GLY A 424 3.74 -8.18 -6.27
CA GLY A 424 3.67 -9.64 -6.31
C GLY A 424 5.00 -10.30 -5.97
N THR A 425 5.20 -11.49 -6.55
CA THR A 425 6.41 -12.30 -6.39
C THR A 425 6.78 -12.92 -7.73
N ALA A 426 8.02 -13.39 -7.87
CA ALA A 426 8.50 -14.09 -9.06
C ALA A 426 9.25 -15.36 -8.66
N TRP A 427 8.69 -16.15 -7.74
CA TRP A 427 9.22 -17.47 -7.41
C TRP A 427 9.19 -18.36 -8.64
N ARG A 428 10.34 -18.92 -9.02
CA ARG A 428 10.44 -19.69 -10.25
C ARG A 428 9.58 -20.96 -10.22
N THR A 429 9.69 -21.74 -9.15
CA THR A 429 8.93 -22.98 -8.96
C THR A 429 8.30 -23.06 -7.57
N THR A 430 7.27 -23.88 -7.41
CA THR A 430 6.67 -24.23 -6.11
C THR A 430 7.72 -24.79 -5.15
N THR A 431 8.70 -25.53 -5.67
CA THR A 431 9.82 -26.08 -4.88
C THR A 431 10.71 -24.96 -4.33
N ASP A 432 11.10 -23.98 -5.15
CA ASP A 432 11.92 -22.84 -4.70
C ASP A 432 11.20 -22.03 -3.63
N LEU A 433 9.89 -21.83 -3.80
CA LEU A 433 9.04 -21.17 -2.82
C LEU A 433 8.98 -21.96 -1.50
N LEU A 434 8.78 -23.28 -1.54
CA LEU A 434 8.74 -24.11 -0.34
C LEU A 434 10.09 -24.18 0.38
N LEU A 435 11.21 -24.17 -0.35
CA LEU A 435 12.55 -24.07 0.24
C LEU A 435 12.72 -22.73 0.97
N ALA A 436 12.32 -21.62 0.35
CA ALA A 436 12.37 -20.31 1.00
C ALA A 436 11.50 -20.24 2.25
N ARG A 437 10.34 -20.91 2.24
CA ARG A 437 9.45 -21.03 3.39
C ARG A 437 10.02 -21.89 4.51
N ALA A 438 10.67 -23.00 4.18
CA ALA A 438 11.35 -23.82 5.18
C ALA A 438 12.44 -23.02 5.91
N VAL A 439 13.18 -22.17 5.19
CA VAL A 439 14.15 -21.23 5.80
C VAL A 439 13.45 -20.17 6.68
N ALA A 440 12.19 -19.85 6.37
CA ALA A 440 11.35 -18.90 7.12
C ALA A 440 10.56 -19.51 8.27
N ASP A 441 10.70 -20.82 8.54
CA ASP A 441 9.88 -21.55 9.52
C ASP A 441 8.36 -21.43 9.22
N LEU A 442 8.02 -21.38 7.93
CA LEU A 442 6.64 -21.27 7.44
C LEU A 442 6.14 -22.61 6.92
N ASP A 443 5.74 -23.47 7.86
CA ASP A 443 5.14 -24.77 7.56
C ASP A 443 3.94 -24.66 6.62
N LEU A 444 3.74 -25.71 5.83
CA LEU A 444 2.59 -25.89 4.95
C LEU A 444 1.31 -26.05 5.78
N ARG A 445 0.23 -25.40 5.35
CA ARG A 445 -1.09 -25.54 5.98
C ARG A 445 -2.08 -26.23 5.02
N PRO A 446 -3.12 -26.91 5.53
CA PRO A 446 -4.19 -27.43 4.69
C PRO A 446 -4.86 -26.31 3.89
N PHE A 447 -5.28 -26.61 2.66
CA PHE A 447 -5.98 -25.71 1.72
C PHE A 447 -5.17 -24.49 1.27
N GLU A 448 -3.86 -24.51 1.51
CA GLU A 448 -2.97 -23.47 1.07
C GLU A 448 -2.68 -23.57 -0.43
N LEU A 449 -2.80 -22.45 -1.14
CA LEU A 449 -2.40 -22.27 -2.52
C LEU A 449 -0.93 -21.86 -2.58
N ILE A 450 -0.12 -22.68 -3.25
CA ILE A 450 1.30 -22.46 -3.49
C ILE A 450 1.44 -22.07 -4.95
N ILE A 451 1.73 -20.80 -5.23
CA ILE A 451 1.76 -20.27 -6.60
C ILE A 451 3.16 -19.75 -6.88
N ALA A 452 3.72 -20.23 -7.98
CA ALA A 452 4.97 -19.79 -8.55
C ALA A 452 4.77 -19.46 -10.04
N VAL A 453 5.81 -18.97 -10.69
CA VAL A 453 5.77 -18.53 -12.08
C VAL A 453 5.53 -19.69 -13.05
N ARG A 454 6.11 -20.87 -12.79
CA ARG A 454 6.01 -22.03 -13.69
C ARG A 454 4.92 -23.02 -13.33
N ASP A 455 4.53 -23.06 -12.07
CA ASP A 455 3.68 -24.09 -11.52
C ASP A 455 2.89 -23.56 -10.32
N TYR A 456 1.78 -24.22 -10.05
CA TYR A 456 1.01 -24.01 -8.85
C TYR A 456 0.64 -25.34 -8.21
N ALA A 457 0.39 -25.31 -6.91
CA ALA A 457 -0.01 -26.45 -6.14
C ALA A 457 -1.05 -26.11 -5.07
N LEU A 458 -1.87 -27.10 -4.71
CA LEU A 458 -2.79 -27.01 -3.57
C LEU A 458 -2.34 -27.97 -2.48
N ALA A 459 -2.22 -27.46 -1.26
CA ALA A 459 -1.94 -28.25 -0.08
C ALA A 459 -3.21 -28.95 0.43
N ALA A 460 -3.11 -30.23 0.74
CA ALA A 460 -4.18 -31.02 1.34
C ALA A 460 -3.71 -31.70 2.64
N GLU A 461 -4.67 -32.01 3.50
CA GLU A 461 -4.44 -32.83 4.69
C GLU A 461 -4.14 -34.28 4.28
N GLY A 462 -3.12 -34.89 4.88
CA GLY A 462 -2.77 -36.30 4.68
C GLY A 462 -2.46 -37.01 6.00
N PRO A 463 -2.25 -38.34 5.98
CA PRO A 463 -2.00 -39.13 7.20
C PRO A 463 -0.70 -38.74 7.93
N HIS A 464 0.21 -38.02 7.26
CA HIS A 464 1.47 -37.52 7.82
C HIS A 464 1.50 -35.99 7.95
N GLY A 465 0.33 -35.34 7.87
CA GLY A 465 0.19 -33.89 7.87
C GLY A 465 -0.02 -33.28 6.47
N PRO A 466 0.04 -31.95 6.36
CA PRO A 466 -0.15 -31.24 5.10
C PRO A 466 0.89 -31.63 4.04
N HIS A 467 0.43 -31.89 2.81
CA HIS A 467 1.28 -32.21 1.66
C HIS A 467 0.70 -31.57 0.38
N LEU A 468 1.50 -31.47 -0.69
CA LEU A 468 1.01 -31.00 -1.99
C LEU A 468 0.19 -32.11 -2.66
N ALA A 469 -1.07 -31.83 -2.99
CA ALA A 469 -1.98 -32.81 -3.60
C ALA A 469 -2.13 -32.64 -5.11
N VAL A 470 -2.14 -31.40 -5.60
CA VAL A 470 -2.21 -31.06 -7.02
C VAL A 470 -0.98 -30.24 -7.34
N VAL A 471 -0.27 -30.58 -8.42
CA VAL A 471 0.77 -29.75 -9.02
C VAL A 471 0.42 -29.65 -10.50
N SER A 472 0.40 -28.44 -11.03
CA SER A 472 0.11 -28.21 -12.44
C SER A 472 1.04 -27.13 -12.98
N GLU A 473 1.52 -27.36 -14.20
CA GLU A 473 2.39 -26.42 -14.90
C GLU A 473 1.55 -25.30 -15.54
N LEU A 474 2.15 -24.13 -15.67
CA LEU A 474 1.59 -22.99 -16.38
C LEU A 474 2.21 -22.93 -17.79
N ASP A 475 1.36 -22.91 -18.82
CA ASP A 475 1.76 -23.12 -20.22
C ASP A 475 2.66 -22.00 -20.80
N THR A 476 2.65 -20.81 -20.19
CA THR A 476 3.45 -19.66 -20.64
C THR A 476 4.01 -18.89 -19.46
N VAL A 477 5.27 -18.49 -19.60
CA VAL A 477 6.04 -17.80 -18.57
C VAL A 477 6.68 -16.59 -19.24
N ASP A 478 6.48 -15.40 -18.68
CA ASP A 478 7.14 -14.19 -19.15
C ASP A 478 8.66 -14.32 -18.95
N THR A 479 9.42 -14.04 -20.01
CA THR A 479 10.89 -14.05 -20.00
C THR A 479 11.48 -13.07 -18.98
N ALA A 480 10.78 -12.00 -18.64
CA ALA A 480 11.17 -11.07 -17.60
C ALA A 480 10.96 -11.62 -16.18
N LEU A 481 9.91 -12.43 -15.95
CA LEU A 481 9.62 -13.06 -14.67
C LEU A 481 10.53 -14.27 -14.41
N ASP A 482 10.85 -15.02 -15.46
CA ASP A 482 11.83 -16.09 -15.40
C ASP A 482 12.74 -16.11 -16.63
N PRO A 483 13.86 -15.38 -16.58
CA PRO A 483 14.80 -15.37 -17.68
C PRO A 483 15.61 -16.68 -17.79
N THR A 484 15.56 -17.56 -16.79
CA THR A 484 16.42 -18.74 -16.74
C THR A 484 16.00 -19.80 -17.75
N GLY A 485 16.87 -20.04 -18.73
CA GLY A 485 16.68 -21.03 -19.79
C GLY A 485 16.08 -20.50 -21.09
N ARG A 486 15.81 -19.19 -21.19
CA ARG A 486 15.35 -18.54 -22.43
C ARG A 486 16.31 -17.48 -22.95
N VAL A 487 17.02 -16.78 -22.06
CA VAL A 487 17.97 -15.73 -22.42
C VAL A 487 19.21 -15.82 -21.52
N ASP A 488 20.39 -15.69 -22.12
CA ASP A 488 21.63 -15.54 -21.34
C ASP A 488 21.71 -14.12 -20.78
N PRO A 489 21.70 -13.93 -19.44
CA PRO A 489 21.84 -12.61 -18.85
C PRO A 489 23.18 -11.97 -19.20
N VAL A 490 23.18 -10.65 -19.39
CA VAL A 490 24.40 -9.87 -19.54
C VAL A 490 24.71 -9.16 -18.23
N ASP A 491 25.89 -9.40 -17.65
CA ASP A 491 26.37 -8.61 -16.51
C ASP A 491 26.92 -7.27 -17.01
N VAL A 492 26.25 -6.18 -16.64
CA VAL A 492 26.63 -4.82 -17.04
C VAL A 492 27.81 -4.37 -16.18
N PRO A 493 28.94 -3.93 -16.75
CA PRO A 493 30.07 -3.37 -16.00
C PRO A 493 29.62 -2.24 -15.07
N PRO A 494 30.24 -2.07 -13.88
CA PRO A 494 29.85 -0.99 -12.98
C PRO A 494 30.15 0.36 -13.63
N LEU A 495 29.21 1.29 -13.58
CA LEU A 495 29.43 2.65 -14.08
C LEU A 495 30.53 3.34 -13.24
N PRO A 496 31.43 4.11 -13.86
CA PRO A 496 32.45 4.87 -13.13
C PRO A 496 31.79 5.79 -12.08
N GLY A 497 32.17 5.67 -10.81
CA GLY A 497 31.63 6.47 -9.71
C GLY A 497 30.36 5.92 -9.06
N GLN A 498 29.81 4.81 -9.53
CA GLN A 498 28.74 4.11 -8.82
C GLN A 498 29.33 3.31 -7.63
N PRO A 499 28.76 3.42 -6.42
CA PRO A 499 29.19 2.59 -5.30
C PRO A 499 29.05 1.12 -5.68
N ALA A 500 30.03 0.30 -5.29
CA ALA A 500 30.01 -1.13 -5.57
C ALA A 500 28.66 -1.72 -5.14
N ALA A 501 28.06 -2.55 -6.00
CA ALA A 501 26.84 -3.26 -5.66
C ALA A 501 27.04 -4.00 -4.33
N PRO A 502 26.06 -3.98 -3.40
CA PRO A 502 26.18 -4.69 -2.15
C PRO A 502 26.51 -6.15 -2.42
N THR A 503 27.46 -6.69 -1.67
CA THR A 503 27.90 -8.08 -1.82
C THR A 503 26.69 -9.00 -1.62
N PRO A 504 26.52 -10.07 -2.43
CA PRO A 504 25.45 -11.04 -2.23
C PRO A 504 25.45 -11.54 -0.77
N GLY A 505 24.32 -11.42 -0.08
CA GLY A 505 24.19 -11.73 1.35
C GLY A 505 24.23 -10.53 2.31
N VAL A 506 24.48 -9.31 1.82
CA VAL A 506 24.34 -8.09 2.63
C VAL A 506 22.88 -7.64 2.62
N ILE A 507 22.25 -7.63 3.80
CA ILE A 507 20.88 -7.13 3.96
C ILE A 507 20.91 -5.60 3.78
N PRO A 508 20.22 -5.03 2.77
CA PRO A 508 20.29 -3.60 2.52
C PRO A 508 19.58 -2.84 3.64
N ILE A 509 20.29 -1.86 4.19
CA ILE A 509 19.78 -0.93 5.20
C ILE A 509 19.70 0.45 4.57
N SER A 510 18.58 1.13 4.73
CA SER A 510 18.47 2.55 4.40
C SER A 510 17.92 3.31 5.60
N ALA A 511 18.47 4.51 5.85
CA ALA A 511 17.98 5.43 6.87
C ALA A 511 17.65 6.76 6.18
N SER A 512 16.40 7.19 6.27
CA SER A 512 15.97 8.47 5.70
C SER A 512 14.79 9.03 6.50
N GLY A 513 14.91 10.29 6.94
CA GLY A 513 13.82 10.99 7.62
C GLY A 513 13.42 10.39 8.97
N GLY A 514 14.38 9.92 9.77
CA GLY A 514 14.14 9.31 11.09
C GLY A 514 13.60 7.88 11.05
N VAL A 515 13.56 7.27 9.87
CA VAL A 515 13.08 5.90 9.67
C VAL A 515 14.18 5.04 9.08
N CYS A 516 14.40 3.89 9.70
CA CYS A 516 15.34 2.86 9.24
C CYS A 516 14.56 1.70 8.59
N ARG A 517 15.06 1.22 7.46
CA ARG A 517 14.44 0.14 6.68
C ARG A 517 15.42 -1.00 6.48
N LEU A 518 14.96 -2.23 6.68
CA LEU A 518 15.68 -3.47 6.45
C LEU A 518 14.87 -4.35 5.50
N ALA A 519 15.37 -4.61 4.29
CA ALA A 519 14.71 -5.54 3.38
C ALA A 519 15.16 -6.97 3.67
N HIS A 520 14.43 -7.67 4.54
CA HIS A 520 14.72 -9.04 4.92
C HIS A 520 14.00 -10.02 3.99
N PRO A 521 14.65 -11.10 3.50
CA PRO A 521 13.98 -12.09 2.64
C PRO A 521 12.77 -12.74 3.33
N THR A 522 12.86 -13.00 4.64
CA THR A 522 11.80 -13.66 5.43
C THR A 522 10.70 -12.71 5.93
N HIS A 523 11.07 -11.51 6.36
CA HIS A 523 10.13 -10.59 7.05
C HIS A 523 9.64 -9.47 6.12
N GLY A 524 10.02 -9.53 4.85
CA GLY A 524 9.82 -8.44 3.91
C GLY A 524 10.57 -7.18 4.35
N LEU A 525 9.99 -6.03 4.03
CA LEU A 525 10.52 -4.73 4.43
C LEU A 525 10.17 -4.45 5.91
N ILE A 526 11.16 -4.49 6.78
CA ILE A 526 11.02 -4.08 8.18
C ILE A 526 11.33 -2.59 8.25
N THR A 527 10.33 -1.78 8.63
CA THR A 527 10.47 -0.34 8.79
C THR A 527 10.33 0.00 10.28
N VAL A 528 11.30 0.70 10.85
CA VAL A 528 11.35 1.05 12.27
C VAL A 528 11.77 2.50 12.46
N ASP A 529 11.33 3.09 13.57
CA ASP A 529 11.83 4.38 14.04
C ASP A 529 13.33 4.27 14.39
N GLU A 530 14.11 5.29 14.02
CA GLU A 530 15.56 5.32 14.24
C GLU A 530 15.93 5.25 15.73
N HIS A 531 15.15 5.90 16.62
CA HIS A 531 15.40 5.83 18.06
C HIS A 531 15.06 4.46 18.64
N ALA A 532 13.96 3.86 18.19
CA ALA A 532 13.60 2.50 18.60
C ALA A 532 14.66 1.48 18.16
N LEU A 533 15.19 1.62 16.94
CA LEU A 533 16.28 0.77 16.45
C LEU A 533 17.58 1.01 17.23
N ALA A 534 17.93 2.26 17.53
CA ALA A 534 19.11 2.57 18.33
C ALA A 534 19.01 1.96 19.74
N ALA A 535 17.83 2.04 20.37
CA ALA A 535 17.55 1.38 21.65
C ALA A 535 17.69 -0.15 21.54
N ALA A 536 17.17 -0.75 20.47
CA ALA A 536 17.28 -2.19 20.22
C ALA A 536 18.73 -2.64 20.00
N LEU A 537 19.51 -1.87 19.23
CA LEU A 537 20.93 -2.15 18.98
C LEU A 537 21.80 -2.00 20.24
N ALA A 538 21.36 -1.20 21.23
CA ALA A 538 22.00 -1.07 22.52
C ALA A 538 21.63 -2.18 23.52
N ALA A 539 20.52 -2.89 23.29
CA ALA A 539 20.08 -3.99 24.15
C ALA A 539 20.96 -5.24 23.98
N ARG A 540 21.11 -6.02 25.05
CA ARG A 540 21.90 -7.26 24.98
C ARG A 540 21.13 -8.33 24.17
N PRO A 541 21.81 -9.23 23.44
CA PRO A 541 21.14 -10.25 22.63
C PRO A 541 20.16 -11.15 23.41
N ASP A 542 20.45 -11.47 24.67
CA ASP A 542 19.56 -12.22 25.57
C ASP A 542 18.27 -11.45 25.90
N GLN A 543 18.36 -10.13 26.03
CA GLN A 543 17.18 -9.28 26.26
C GLN A 543 16.32 -9.18 25.01
N LEU A 544 16.95 -9.04 23.83
CA LEU A 544 16.23 -9.05 22.56
C LEU A 544 15.53 -10.40 22.34
N ALA A 545 16.21 -11.51 22.60
CA ALA A 545 15.61 -12.84 22.52
C ALA A 545 14.40 -12.98 23.46
N ALA A 546 14.54 -12.61 24.73
CA ALA A 546 13.44 -12.67 25.70
C ALA A 546 12.27 -11.73 25.38
N ILE A 547 12.52 -10.61 24.70
CA ILE A 547 11.46 -9.75 24.16
C ILE A 547 10.75 -10.47 23.02
N LEU A 548 11.50 -10.98 22.03
CA LEU A 548 10.96 -11.64 20.85
C LEU A 548 10.20 -12.94 21.17
N GLU A 549 10.62 -13.69 22.20
CA GLU A 549 9.91 -14.88 22.70
C GLU A 549 8.47 -14.60 23.15
N ARG A 550 8.15 -13.35 23.52
CA ARG A 550 6.77 -12.94 23.87
C ARG A 550 5.89 -12.71 22.65
N HIS A 551 6.45 -12.79 21.44
CA HIS A 551 5.77 -12.62 20.17
C HIS A 551 5.78 -13.96 19.41
N PRO A 552 4.93 -14.93 19.82
CA PRO A 552 4.97 -16.32 19.33
C PRO A 552 4.62 -16.46 17.84
N TRP A 553 4.23 -15.37 17.18
CA TRP A 553 3.98 -15.31 15.75
C TRP A 553 5.22 -14.95 14.92
N LEU A 554 6.32 -14.54 15.56
CA LEU A 554 7.60 -14.38 14.87
C LEU A 554 8.25 -15.76 14.71
N PRO A 555 8.92 -16.03 13.58
CA PRO A 555 9.69 -17.27 13.37
C PRO A 555 10.60 -17.55 14.55
N ALA A 556 10.56 -18.79 15.05
CA ALA A 556 11.39 -19.17 16.18
C ALA A 556 12.85 -19.32 15.73
N GLY A 557 13.77 -18.79 16.53
CA GLY A 557 15.19 -19.09 16.34
C GLY A 557 16.13 -17.92 16.66
N PRO A 558 17.45 -18.18 16.65
CA PRO A 558 18.43 -17.12 16.80
C PRO A 558 18.42 -16.26 15.52
N HIS A 559 17.74 -15.13 15.55
CA HIS A 559 17.86 -14.13 14.50
C HIS A 559 19.28 -13.51 14.53
N PRO A 560 19.87 -13.16 13.38
CA PRO A 560 21.07 -12.33 13.36
C PRO A 560 20.85 -11.07 14.21
N PRO A 561 21.85 -10.59 14.98
CA PRO A 561 21.64 -9.52 15.97
C PRO A 561 20.96 -8.27 15.41
N LEU A 562 21.31 -7.89 14.18
CA LEU A 562 20.67 -6.78 13.48
C LEU A 562 19.19 -7.06 13.20
N VAL A 563 18.85 -8.24 12.69
CA VAL A 563 17.46 -8.65 12.41
C VAL A 563 16.66 -8.71 13.71
N ALA A 564 17.24 -9.27 14.78
CA ALA A 564 16.63 -9.28 16.11
C ALA A 564 16.33 -7.86 16.61
N ALA A 565 17.27 -6.92 16.44
CA ALA A 565 17.08 -5.53 16.82
C ALA A 565 15.95 -4.85 16.02
N TYR A 566 15.90 -5.07 14.70
CA TYR A 566 14.81 -4.57 13.86
C TYR A 566 13.44 -5.16 14.24
N LEU A 567 13.38 -6.47 14.48
CA LEU A 567 12.15 -7.13 14.91
C LEU A 567 11.68 -6.62 16.28
N ALA A 568 12.60 -6.47 17.25
CA ALA A 568 12.27 -5.96 18.57
C ALA A 568 11.82 -4.49 18.51
N ALA A 569 12.53 -3.65 17.74
CA ALA A 569 12.17 -2.25 17.53
C ALA A 569 10.78 -2.09 16.91
N LYS A 570 10.42 -3.00 16.00
CA LYS A 570 9.11 -3.00 15.35
C LYS A 570 8.00 -3.53 16.25
N HIS A 571 8.20 -4.71 16.85
CA HIS A 571 7.12 -5.47 17.50
C HIS A 571 7.00 -5.21 19.00
N ALA A 572 8.03 -4.65 19.63
CA ALA A 572 8.08 -4.43 21.06
C ALA A 572 8.72 -3.07 21.46
N PRO A 573 8.37 -1.94 20.83
CA PRO A 573 9.00 -0.65 21.13
C PRO A 573 8.87 -0.27 22.62
N ALA A 574 7.71 -0.52 23.23
CA ALA A 574 7.50 -0.25 24.66
C ALA A 574 8.38 -1.11 25.58
N ALA A 575 8.71 -2.35 25.19
CA ALA A 575 9.60 -3.20 25.97
C ALA A 575 11.06 -2.70 25.89
N LEU A 576 11.47 -2.18 24.74
CA LEU A 576 12.77 -1.54 24.54
C LEU A 576 12.88 -0.20 25.31
N ASP A 577 11.80 0.59 25.32
CA ASP A 577 11.72 1.81 26.13
C ASP A 577 11.88 1.48 27.62
N ALA A 578 11.25 0.41 28.11
CA ALA A 578 11.39 -0.03 29.49
C ALA A 578 12.83 -0.50 29.84
N LEU A 579 13.60 -1.02 28.87
CA LEU A 579 15.00 -1.39 29.08
C LEU A 579 15.92 -0.17 29.16
N THR A 580 15.62 0.87 28.38
CA THR A 580 16.41 2.11 28.35
C THR A 580 16.04 3.06 29.48
N HIS A 581 14.78 3.01 29.94
CA HIS A 581 14.21 3.86 30.98
C HIS A 581 13.57 2.97 32.07
N PRO A 582 14.38 2.28 32.89
CA PRO A 582 13.83 1.45 33.95
C PRO A 582 12.94 2.32 34.86
N PRO A 583 11.70 1.89 35.15
CA PRO A 583 10.79 2.66 35.98
C PRO A 583 11.48 2.97 37.30
N HIS A 584 11.54 4.25 37.67
CA HIS A 584 12.09 4.64 38.96
C HIS A 584 11.30 3.89 40.05
N PRO A 585 11.98 3.20 40.97
CA PRO A 585 11.29 2.58 42.09
C PRO A 585 10.56 3.69 42.83
N THR A 586 9.24 3.64 42.82
CA THR A 586 8.40 4.39 43.75
C THR A 586 8.80 3.92 45.14
N GLY A 587 9.72 4.65 45.76
CA GLY A 587 10.13 4.39 47.13
C GLY A 587 8.90 4.40 48.05
N PRO A 588 8.89 3.60 49.13
CA PRO A 588 7.82 3.65 50.12
C PRO A 588 7.73 5.09 50.61
N GLY A 589 6.54 5.68 50.51
CA GLY A 589 6.29 7.05 50.94
C GLY A 589 6.74 7.23 52.39
N PRO A 590 7.29 8.40 52.76
CA PRO A 590 7.72 8.66 54.12
C PRO A 590 6.53 8.57 55.08
N ASP A 591 6.69 7.70 56.08
CA ASP A 591 5.81 7.55 57.21
C ASP A 591 5.48 8.93 57.84
N SER A 592 4.19 9.18 58.00
CA SER A 592 3.68 10.23 58.90
C SER A 592 4.20 9.98 60.33
N PRO A 593 4.68 11.01 61.05
CA PRO A 593 5.22 10.81 62.38
C PRO A 593 4.11 10.53 63.41
N ALA A 594 4.35 9.49 64.21
CA ALA A 594 3.56 9.07 65.34
C ALA A 594 3.52 10.13 66.46
N THR A 595 2.38 10.24 67.12
CA THR A 595 2.27 10.79 68.48
C THR A 595 1.65 9.72 69.39
N GLY A 596 2.39 9.28 70.42
CA GLY A 596 1.86 8.58 71.59
C GLY A 596 2.54 7.25 71.98
N PRO A 597 3.20 7.16 73.15
CA PRO A 597 3.63 5.90 73.77
C PRO A 597 2.77 5.61 75.04
N PRO A 598 3.06 4.54 75.81
CA PRO A 598 2.99 3.12 75.45
C PRO A 598 2.08 2.36 76.46
N ASP A 599 1.72 1.10 76.19
CA ASP A 599 1.69 0.12 77.29
C ASP A 599 1.67 -1.36 76.86
N THR A 600 2.57 -2.08 77.54
CA THR A 600 2.60 -3.52 77.89
C THR A 600 3.00 -4.62 76.88
N PRO A 601 3.75 -5.63 77.37
CA PRO A 601 4.56 -6.53 76.56
C PRO A 601 3.98 -7.95 76.44
N GLY A 602 4.49 -8.70 75.47
CA GLY A 602 4.45 -10.16 75.55
C GLY A 602 4.96 -10.87 74.30
N ARG A 603 6.16 -11.47 74.42
CA ARG A 603 6.51 -12.85 74.02
C ARG A 603 6.18 -13.28 72.57
N THR A 604 7.09 -13.80 71.73
CA THR A 604 8.18 -14.77 71.98
C THR A 604 9.05 -14.90 70.71
N LEU A 605 10.36 -15.10 70.91
CA LEU A 605 11.36 -15.56 69.93
C LEU A 605 11.07 -16.98 69.39
N THR A 606 11.39 -17.27 68.13
CA THR A 606 12.19 -18.47 67.78
C THR A 606 12.96 -18.24 66.46
N ALA A 607 14.20 -18.70 66.45
CA ALA A 607 15.24 -18.53 65.45
C ALA A 607 15.26 -19.67 64.39
N LEU A 608 15.74 -19.34 63.16
CA LEU A 608 16.81 -19.96 62.30
C LEU A 608 17.16 -21.48 62.46
N PRO A 609 18.00 -22.11 61.59
CA PRO A 609 18.45 -21.85 60.20
C PRO A 609 18.61 -23.12 59.29
N GLY A 610 19.07 -22.91 58.05
CA GLY A 610 19.99 -23.82 57.31
C GLY A 610 19.31 -24.84 56.37
N GLY A 611 19.68 -25.04 55.11
CA GLY A 611 20.93 -24.79 54.39
C GLY A 611 21.64 -26.12 54.11
N ALA A 612 21.60 -26.62 52.86
CA ALA A 612 22.61 -27.51 52.25
C ALA A 612 22.22 -27.93 50.81
N THR A 613 22.99 -27.48 49.82
CA THR A 613 23.46 -28.26 48.66
C THR A 613 24.68 -29.09 49.08
N PRO A 614 25.33 -29.92 48.23
CA PRO A 614 24.95 -30.59 46.96
C PRO A 614 25.37 -32.10 46.94
N THR A 615 25.03 -32.88 45.90
CA THR A 615 26.01 -33.74 45.19
C THR A 615 25.48 -34.36 43.89
N ASP A 616 26.43 -34.42 42.96
CA ASP A 616 26.56 -35.04 41.64
C ASP A 616 26.43 -36.57 41.64
N THR A 617 25.93 -37.21 40.55
CA THR A 617 26.36 -38.53 40.05
C THR A 617 25.75 -38.85 38.65
N SER A 618 26.62 -39.29 37.75
CA SER A 618 26.45 -39.78 36.37
C SER A 618 25.86 -41.21 36.22
N ALA A 619 25.14 -41.47 35.12
CA ALA A 619 25.12 -42.69 34.27
C ALA A 619 23.96 -42.51 33.24
N GLY A 620 24.04 -42.75 31.93
CA GLY A 620 24.73 -43.77 31.17
C GLY A 620 23.71 -44.80 30.65
N TYR A 621 23.06 -44.56 29.50
CA TYR A 621 22.32 -45.61 28.80
C TYR A 621 22.13 -45.33 27.29
N THR A 622 22.58 -46.27 26.48
CA THR A 622 22.38 -46.36 25.02
C THR A 622 21.70 -47.70 24.74
N PRO A 623 20.72 -47.79 23.83
CA PRO A 623 20.42 -49.05 23.18
C PRO A 623 20.61 -48.97 21.65
N GLN A 624 21.49 -49.84 21.15
CA GLN A 624 21.44 -50.36 19.79
C GLN A 624 20.29 -51.37 19.67
N ILE A 625 19.50 -51.34 18.59
CA ILE A 625 18.87 -52.55 18.03
C ILE A 625 18.96 -52.55 16.50
N ARG A 626 19.48 -53.68 16.01
CA ARG A 626 19.59 -54.26 14.67
C ARG A 626 18.43 -54.03 13.70
N GLY A 627 18.77 -53.87 12.42
CA GLY A 627 17.90 -54.23 11.29
C GLY A 627 17.90 -55.75 11.02
N PRO A 628 17.05 -56.21 10.09
CA PRO A 628 17.61 -57.00 8.99
C PRO A 628 16.94 -56.78 7.62
N GLU A 629 17.75 -57.10 6.62
CA GLU A 629 17.47 -57.86 5.40
C GLU A 629 16.69 -57.28 4.20
N GLN A 630 17.44 -57.31 3.09
CA GLN A 630 17.05 -57.30 1.69
C GLN A 630 16.01 -58.37 1.34
N ALA A 631 15.06 -58.01 0.49
CA ALA A 631 14.51 -58.93 -0.52
C ALA A 631 13.97 -58.13 -1.73
N SER A 632 14.50 -58.46 -2.90
CA SER A 632 13.95 -58.26 -4.25
C SER A 632 14.43 -59.48 -5.06
N PRO A 633 13.87 -59.84 -6.23
CA PRO A 633 12.67 -59.36 -6.94
C PRO A 633 11.75 -60.54 -7.40
N ALA A 634 10.55 -60.26 -7.94
CA ALA A 634 9.94 -61.03 -9.04
C ALA A 634 8.59 -60.47 -9.50
N ASP A 635 8.44 -60.43 -10.83
CA ASP A 635 7.24 -60.68 -11.65
C ASP A 635 6.05 -59.72 -11.64
N GLY A 636 6.07 -58.83 -12.63
CA GLY A 636 5.15 -58.81 -13.78
C GLY A 636 3.66 -59.08 -13.55
N ILE A 637 2.84 -58.06 -13.83
CA ILE A 637 1.50 -58.17 -14.43
C ILE A 637 1.26 -56.90 -15.27
N GLU A 638 0.98 -57.10 -16.55
CA GLU A 638 0.46 -56.12 -17.53
C GLU A 638 -1.03 -55.79 -17.27
N PRO A 639 -1.56 -54.70 -17.87
CA PRO A 639 -2.77 -54.00 -17.39
C PRO A 639 -4.06 -54.50 -18.05
N PRO A 640 -5.25 -54.10 -17.54
CA PRO A 640 -6.43 -53.97 -18.37
C PRO A 640 -6.66 -52.51 -18.75
N GLY A 641 -6.70 -52.27 -20.05
CA GLY A 641 -7.39 -51.10 -20.61
C GLY A 641 -8.92 -51.22 -20.53
N CYS A 642 -9.56 -50.11 -20.92
CA CYS A 642 -10.99 -49.80 -21.11
C CYS A 642 -11.41 -48.65 -20.17
N GLY A 643 -12.01 -47.54 -20.58
CA GLY A 643 -12.46 -47.09 -21.90
C GLY A 643 -13.32 -45.82 -21.73
N GLY A 644 -13.33 -44.97 -22.76
CA GLY A 644 -14.37 -44.01 -23.15
C GLY A 644 -15.06 -43.12 -22.10
N LEU A 645 -14.70 -41.84 -22.07
CA LEU A 645 -15.52 -40.73 -22.61
C LEU A 645 -14.64 -39.49 -22.81
#